data_AF-A0A2S6CEM4-F1
#
_entry.id   AF-A0A2S6CEM4-F1
#
_cell.length_a   1.000
_cell.length_b   1.000
_cell.length_c   1.000
_cell.angle_alpha   90.00
_cell.angle_beta   90.00
_cell.angle_gamma   90.00
#
_symmetry.space_group_name_H-M   'P 1'
#
loop_
_entity.id
_entity.type
_entity.pdbx_description
1 polymer ?
#
loop_
_entity_poly.entity_id
_entity_poly.type
_entity_poly.pdbx_seq_one_letter_code
_entity_poly.pdbx_strand_id
1 'polypeptide(L)'
;MASADELKAEGNKLFAAKDFTGAAEKFSAAIAADPSNHVLYSNLSGAYASLKDWEQALEAAKKTTEIKPDWSKGWGRKGTAEHGVGDLMGAVQSYEEALKLDPNNAQAKSGLESVKRAIDAEARADGVDPSGGLGNMFNDPQLFQKLAANPKTAPLLGDSAFMAKLQNMQSNPQGMQQEMFSDPRFLQVMSVLLGIDMSFNPTDNADRDAAKFQQGGAEEDVEMPDLKPAPKKEEPKKEPEPEPEPEDEEAKEKKAKKAEADKEKAAGTEAYKKRQFDEAIAHYTKAWETYQDITYLTNLGAAHFEKGDYDAAIEACKKAVEHGREVYADWKIIAKAFGRIGTSYEKKGDLANAIEFYNKSLTEHRTPDILTKLRAAEKAKKQADINAYIDPQKAEEARELGNQKFKESDWPAAVEAYSEMTKRAPEDPRGYSNRAACLIKLLTFPSAVTDCDEAIKRDPKFIRAYLRKAQALFAMKEYNKCIDVCAEALEHDTEGKNTREIEQQSQKALEAQFSAREGETEQQAQERIQRDPDIMAILQDPVMQSILQQAKGDPAALQNHMQNPGIRMKVQKLVAAGVIRLGRKTEGRSTMGSISASEGYSAPKETQRIFQEGILNNPLIPALPEEAKAAGKHVQFTGNDLPSIPINWRFAESAAALKGIEATMLNVLRSRKYGSQMSDVTINTDHASLFVMSPFLVKIIEGGQPKTWNLHDVAELEKKGIKNCDLHRSGASTQRLLATNIYKTKDGRSYHVHGSMNPEPTLTALGMDLEGTAGEDYETITKRFQQVVGQHDSKELDALMNDKYKQAGTICHSTEEFWKTEHGKANAHVGLYELKRSPEYNQPAGWWPEHDSLPSSASRPLAGLKVVDLTRVIAAPALTRGLAEMGASVMRVASPHVTDLSLVHQDLNWGKWTSELHLKDEEDRAKLIELIKDADIVVEGYRPGVMEKYGLSRKDIFELVKDRNRGIIHVKENCYGWNGPWQGRSGWQQISDACCGVSLGFAKAMGLEDNEAVTPVFPNSDYCTGIAGATATLHALIRRAEEGGSFGVDVALNYYSQWLVRSVGEYPKPVWQDVWQRHGSFVYRNYHNMGYTVANLLGLLVQHDAKTLFKPEFFEPRASKAMGLQFLQLKPVAQFKDDVKLEYNVGTRGNGYDKPYWPQDLRTEVVK
;
A
#
# COMPACT_ATOMS: atom_id res chain seq x y z
N MET A 1 13.88 -0.46 -59.33
CA MET A 1 13.96 -0.88 -57.91
C MET A 1 14.34 -2.34 -57.89
N ALA A 2 15.25 -2.74 -57.00
CA ALA A 2 15.60 -4.15 -56.84
C ALA A 2 14.37 -4.95 -56.42
N SER A 3 14.21 -6.16 -56.95
CA SER A 3 13.12 -7.08 -56.60
C SER A 3 13.29 -7.63 -55.19
N ALA A 4 12.20 -8.09 -54.56
CA ALA A 4 12.23 -8.70 -53.23
C ALA A 4 13.21 -9.90 -53.15
N ASP A 5 13.35 -10.66 -54.24
CA ASP A 5 14.29 -11.78 -54.31
C ASP A 5 15.76 -11.34 -54.40
N GLU A 6 16.05 -10.24 -55.12
CA GLU A 6 17.40 -9.65 -55.16
C GLU A 6 17.80 -9.11 -53.77
N LEU A 7 16.88 -8.41 -53.09
CA LEU A 7 17.10 -7.89 -51.73
C LEU A 7 17.25 -9.01 -50.70
N LYS A 8 16.47 -10.09 -50.83
CA LYS A 8 16.60 -11.31 -50.01
C LYS A 8 17.95 -11.99 -50.23
N ALA A 9 18.42 -12.09 -51.48
CA ALA A 9 19.72 -12.66 -51.80
C ALA A 9 20.87 -11.80 -51.23
N GLU A 10 20.75 -10.48 -51.31
CA GLU A 10 21.70 -9.53 -50.71
C GLU A 10 21.68 -9.65 -49.17
N GLY A 11 20.50 -9.67 -48.55
CA GLY A 11 20.36 -9.88 -47.10
C GLY A 11 20.93 -11.21 -46.64
N ASN A 12 20.74 -12.30 -47.40
CA ASN A 12 21.35 -13.60 -47.11
C ASN A 12 22.88 -13.56 -47.24
N LYS A 13 23.42 -12.80 -48.21
CA LYS A 13 24.86 -12.62 -48.38
C LYS A 13 25.47 -11.85 -47.20
N LEU A 14 24.81 -10.78 -46.75
CA LEU A 14 25.21 -10.01 -45.56
C LEU A 14 25.09 -10.84 -44.28
N PHE A 15 24.02 -11.63 -44.16
CA PHE A 15 23.83 -12.54 -43.04
C PHE A 15 24.94 -13.60 -42.98
N ALA A 16 25.35 -14.15 -44.13
CA ALA A 16 26.47 -15.09 -44.22
C ALA A 16 27.82 -14.42 -43.91
N ALA A 17 27.97 -13.14 -44.25
CA ALA A 17 29.12 -12.31 -43.89
C ALA A 17 29.12 -11.86 -42.40
N LYS A 18 28.11 -12.26 -41.62
CA LYS A 18 27.88 -11.84 -40.22
C LYS A 18 27.63 -10.34 -40.04
N ASP A 19 27.33 -9.62 -41.13
CA ASP A 19 26.76 -8.28 -41.07
C ASP A 19 25.25 -8.41 -40.85
N PHE A 20 24.87 -8.62 -39.59
CA PHE A 20 23.47 -8.85 -39.22
C PHE A 20 22.63 -7.57 -39.28
N THR A 21 23.25 -6.40 -39.10
CA THR A 21 22.57 -5.09 -39.25
C THR A 21 22.23 -4.84 -40.71
N GLY A 22 23.21 -4.97 -41.61
CA GLY A 22 22.96 -4.85 -43.04
C GLY A 22 22.01 -5.93 -43.55
N ALA A 23 22.08 -7.16 -43.01
CA ALA A 23 21.11 -8.20 -43.33
C ALA A 23 19.68 -7.84 -42.91
N ALA A 24 19.49 -7.32 -41.70
CA ALA A 24 18.18 -6.88 -41.21
C ALA A 24 17.61 -5.74 -42.06
N GLU A 25 18.44 -4.77 -42.47
CA GLU A 25 18.05 -3.69 -43.37
C GLU A 25 17.58 -4.22 -44.73
N LYS A 26 18.34 -5.14 -45.33
CA LYS A 26 17.98 -5.73 -46.64
C LYS A 26 16.76 -6.64 -46.57
N PHE A 27 16.59 -7.42 -45.51
CA PHE A 27 15.36 -8.19 -45.31
C PHE A 27 14.16 -7.29 -45.07
N SER A 28 14.30 -6.18 -44.34
CA SER A 28 13.23 -5.20 -44.15
C SER A 28 12.84 -4.52 -45.47
N ALA A 29 13.83 -4.17 -46.31
CA ALA A 29 13.58 -3.66 -47.65
C ALA A 29 12.90 -4.71 -48.56
N ALA A 30 13.28 -5.99 -48.45
CA ALA A 30 12.64 -7.08 -49.16
C ALA A 30 11.18 -7.28 -48.71
N ILE A 31 10.90 -7.15 -47.40
CA ILE A 31 9.54 -7.22 -46.83
C ILE A 31 8.68 -6.08 -47.33
N ALA A 32 9.22 -4.86 -47.45
CA ALA A 32 8.49 -3.74 -48.02
C ALA A 32 8.07 -3.99 -49.48
N ALA A 33 8.83 -4.80 -50.23
CA ALA A 33 8.51 -5.20 -51.60
C ALA A 33 7.60 -6.44 -51.70
N ASP A 34 7.67 -7.37 -50.74
CA ASP A 34 6.77 -8.53 -50.62
C ASP A 34 6.41 -8.82 -49.14
N PRO A 35 5.39 -8.14 -48.60
CA PRO A 35 5.00 -8.23 -47.19
C PRO A 35 4.26 -9.53 -46.85
N SER A 36 3.99 -10.38 -47.84
CA SER A 36 3.30 -11.66 -47.64
C SER A 36 4.26 -12.85 -47.45
N ASN A 37 5.57 -12.60 -47.52
CA ASN A 37 6.56 -13.66 -47.57
C ASN A 37 7.10 -14.01 -46.18
N HIS A 38 6.51 -15.04 -45.57
CA HIS A 38 6.92 -15.59 -44.27
C HIS A 38 8.43 -15.91 -44.17
N VAL A 39 9.11 -16.24 -45.28
CA VAL A 39 10.56 -16.51 -45.27
C VAL A 39 11.37 -15.25 -44.99
N LEU A 40 10.92 -14.09 -45.48
CA LEU A 40 11.61 -12.82 -45.24
C LEU A 40 11.53 -12.41 -43.76
N TYR A 41 10.34 -12.55 -43.16
CA TYR A 41 10.16 -12.32 -41.72
C TYR A 41 10.96 -13.32 -40.87
N SER A 42 11.09 -14.57 -41.32
CA SER A 42 11.89 -15.59 -40.64
C SER A 42 13.39 -15.27 -40.68
N ASN A 43 13.86 -14.75 -41.82
CA ASN A 43 15.24 -14.33 -42.00
C ASN A 43 15.54 -13.04 -41.22
N LEU A 44 14.61 -12.09 -41.19
CA LEU A 44 14.69 -10.88 -40.38
C LEU A 44 14.74 -11.22 -38.88
N SER A 45 13.88 -12.13 -38.42
CA SER A 45 13.92 -12.66 -37.06
C SER A 45 15.29 -13.29 -36.74
N GLY A 46 15.86 -14.05 -37.67
CA GLY A 46 17.21 -14.59 -37.55
C GLY A 46 18.30 -13.51 -37.45
N ALA A 47 18.17 -12.40 -38.19
CA ALA A 47 19.10 -11.28 -38.17
C ALA A 47 19.06 -10.54 -36.82
N TYR A 48 17.87 -10.19 -36.33
CA TYR A 48 17.71 -9.56 -35.02
C TYR A 48 18.13 -10.48 -33.86
N ALA A 49 17.83 -11.77 -33.92
CA ALA A 49 18.32 -12.75 -32.94
C ALA A 49 19.86 -12.81 -32.89
N SER A 50 20.52 -12.67 -34.05
CA SER A 50 21.98 -12.63 -34.13
C SER A 50 22.57 -11.32 -33.61
N LEU A 51 21.80 -10.23 -33.64
CA LEU A 51 22.11 -8.95 -32.99
C LEU A 51 21.79 -8.94 -31.49
N LYS A 52 21.19 -10.02 -30.95
CA LYS A 52 20.62 -10.11 -29.60
C LYS A 52 19.51 -9.08 -29.33
N ASP A 53 18.88 -8.57 -30.39
CA ASP A 53 17.66 -7.77 -30.31
C ASP A 53 16.46 -8.74 -30.28
N TRP A 54 16.22 -9.31 -29.11
CA TRP A 54 15.28 -10.41 -28.94
C TRP A 54 13.82 -9.97 -29.11
N GLU A 55 13.52 -8.70 -28.82
CA GLU A 55 12.18 -8.12 -28.97
C GLU A 55 11.80 -7.97 -30.45
N GLN A 56 12.68 -7.38 -31.27
CA GLN A 56 12.50 -7.29 -32.72
C GLN A 56 12.54 -8.67 -33.40
N ALA A 57 13.39 -9.58 -32.89
CA ALA A 57 13.42 -10.96 -33.37
C ALA A 57 12.09 -11.68 -33.13
N LEU A 58 11.43 -11.42 -32.00
CA LEU A 58 10.16 -12.01 -31.62
C LEU A 58 9.00 -11.46 -32.46
N GLU A 59 8.99 -10.15 -32.72
CA GLU A 59 7.98 -9.54 -33.59
C GLU A 59 8.01 -10.10 -35.01
N ALA A 60 9.20 -10.17 -35.61
CA ALA A 60 9.39 -10.78 -36.93
C ALA A 60 9.05 -12.29 -36.93
N ALA A 61 9.35 -13.01 -35.85
CA ALA A 61 8.97 -14.42 -35.72
C ALA A 61 7.44 -14.63 -35.58
N LYS A 62 6.75 -13.77 -34.82
CA LYS A 62 5.28 -13.80 -34.70
C LYS A 62 4.63 -13.57 -36.06
N LYS A 63 5.09 -12.59 -36.84
CA LYS A 63 4.61 -12.38 -38.22
C LYS A 63 4.89 -13.57 -39.13
N THR A 64 6.03 -14.24 -38.98
CA THR A 64 6.30 -15.49 -39.71
C THR A 64 5.22 -16.55 -39.45
N THR A 65 4.85 -16.76 -38.17
CA THR A 65 3.83 -17.75 -37.78
C THR A 65 2.40 -17.31 -38.09
N GLU A 66 2.11 -16.01 -38.14
CA GLU A 66 0.80 -15.49 -38.54
C GLU A 66 0.55 -15.65 -40.04
N ILE A 67 1.57 -15.34 -40.86
CA ILE A 67 1.49 -15.50 -42.31
C ILE A 67 1.47 -16.98 -42.69
N LYS A 68 2.24 -17.81 -41.97
CA LYS A 68 2.31 -19.25 -42.23
C LYS A 68 2.34 -20.09 -40.95
N PRO A 69 1.17 -20.41 -40.37
CA PRO A 69 1.07 -21.13 -39.09
C PRO A 69 1.40 -22.62 -39.21
N ASP A 70 1.40 -23.20 -40.41
CA ASP A 70 1.72 -24.62 -40.65
C ASP A 70 3.21 -24.87 -40.91
N TRP A 71 4.07 -23.86 -40.74
CA TRP A 71 5.50 -23.95 -41.02
C TRP A 71 6.34 -24.12 -39.75
N SER A 72 6.80 -25.35 -39.50
CA SER A 72 7.58 -25.71 -38.31
C SER A 72 8.80 -24.79 -38.04
N LYS A 73 9.54 -24.37 -39.09
CA LYS A 73 10.70 -23.47 -38.92
C LYS A 73 10.32 -22.09 -38.37
N GLY A 74 9.12 -21.58 -38.69
CA GLY A 74 8.62 -20.33 -38.16
C GLY A 74 8.40 -20.39 -36.65
N TRP A 75 7.77 -21.47 -36.18
CA TRP A 75 7.60 -21.74 -34.75
C TRP A 75 8.92 -21.96 -34.02
N GLY A 76 9.90 -22.60 -34.66
CA GLY A 76 11.26 -22.71 -34.12
C GLY A 76 11.98 -21.36 -33.96
N ARG A 77 11.80 -20.42 -34.90
CA ARG A 77 12.31 -19.04 -34.79
C ARG A 77 11.62 -18.28 -33.66
N LYS A 78 10.31 -18.45 -33.52
CA LYS A 78 9.52 -17.86 -32.44
C LYS A 78 9.96 -18.36 -31.06
N GLY A 79 10.15 -19.67 -30.90
CA GLY A 79 10.69 -20.24 -29.67
C GLY A 79 12.13 -19.80 -29.37
N THR A 80 12.95 -19.55 -30.40
CA THR A 80 14.31 -18.99 -30.21
C THR A 80 14.26 -17.55 -29.70
N ALA A 81 13.38 -16.73 -30.25
CA ALA A 81 13.21 -15.35 -29.83
C ALA A 81 12.56 -15.23 -28.44
N GLU A 82 11.55 -16.06 -28.14
CA GLU A 82 10.91 -16.16 -26.80
C GLU A 82 11.91 -16.55 -25.72
N HIS A 83 12.79 -17.53 -26.01
CA HIS A 83 13.88 -17.89 -25.11
C HIS A 83 14.85 -16.72 -24.90
N GLY A 84 15.17 -15.96 -25.96
CA GLY A 84 16.04 -14.79 -25.90
C GLY A 84 15.49 -13.64 -25.04
N VAL A 85 14.16 -13.42 -25.05
CA VAL A 85 13.49 -12.42 -24.18
C VAL A 85 13.22 -12.93 -22.75
N GLY A 86 13.54 -14.19 -22.45
CA GLY A 86 13.33 -14.80 -21.13
C GLY A 86 11.93 -15.39 -20.90
N ASP A 87 11.09 -15.49 -21.94
CA ASP A 87 9.81 -16.20 -21.87
C ASP A 87 10.02 -17.71 -22.08
N LEU A 88 10.50 -18.38 -21.03
CA LEU A 88 10.85 -19.80 -21.10
C LEU A 88 9.62 -20.68 -21.37
N MET A 89 8.46 -20.33 -20.81
CA MET A 89 7.23 -21.10 -21.00
C MET A 89 6.63 -20.90 -22.40
N GLY A 90 6.63 -19.67 -22.92
CA GLY A 90 6.27 -19.39 -24.31
C GLY A 90 7.19 -20.12 -25.28
N ALA A 91 8.51 -20.11 -25.03
CA ALA A 91 9.48 -20.82 -25.84
C ALA A 91 9.24 -22.33 -25.87
N VAL A 92 8.90 -22.96 -24.74
CA VAL A 92 8.49 -24.38 -24.69
C VAL A 92 7.30 -24.64 -25.62
N GLN A 93 6.24 -23.84 -25.51
CA GLN A 93 5.04 -24.01 -26.32
C GLN A 93 5.33 -23.85 -27.82
N SER A 94 6.10 -22.82 -28.20
CA SER A 94 6.47 -22.58 -29.59
C SER A 94 7.37 -23.69 -30.16
N TYR A 95 8.30 -24.25 -29.38
CA TYR A 95 9.08 -25.40 -29.82
C TYR A 95 8.26 -26.68 -29.89
N GLU A 96 7.32 -26.90 -28.98
CA GLU A 96 6.42 -28.05 -29.02
C GLU A 96 5.48 -27.99 -30.22
N GLU A 97 4.95 -26.82 -30.56
CA GLU A 97 4.17 -26.65 -31.80
C GLU A 97 5.03 -26.81 -33.06
N ALA A 98 6.30 -26.36 -33.04
CA ALA A 98 7.23 -26.66 -34.12
C ALA A 98 7.46 -28.17 -34.31
N LEU A 99 7.55 -28.93 -33.21
CA LEU A 99 7.76 -30.39 -33.22
C LEU A 99 6.48 -31.18 -33.53
N LYS A 100 5.30 -30.61 -33.24
CA LYS A 100 4.02 -31.19 -33.66
C LYS A 100 3.86 -31.11 -35.18
N LEU A 101 4.32 -30.01 -35.80
CA LEU A 101 4.31 -29.82 -37.24
C LEU A 101 5.42 -30.60 -37.96
N ASP A 102 6.61 -30.68 -37.37
CA ASP A 102 7.72 -31.52 -37.84
C ASP A 102 8.46 -32.17 -36.66
N PRO A 103 8.13 -33.43 -36.32
CA PRO A 103 8.77 -34.16 -35.22
C PRO A 103 10.27 -34.39 -35.39
N ASN A 104 10.84 -34.13 -36.57
CA ASN A 104 12.26 -34.28 -36.86
C ASN A 104 13.03 -32.96 -36.91
N ASN A 105 12.39 -31.83 -36.59
CA ASN A 105 13.04 -30.52 -36.57
C ASN A 105 14.12 -30.45 -35.47
N ALA A 106 15.38 -30.62 -35.88
CA ALA A 106 16.53 -30.66 -34.98
C ALA A 106 16.74 -29.36 -34.18
N GLN A 107 16.45 -28.20 -34.79
CA GLN A 107 16.57 -26.91 -34.12
C GLN A 107 15.52 -26.76 -33.01
N ALA A 108 14.29 -27.22 -33.26
CA ALA A 108 13.23 -27.18 -32.25
C ALA A 108 13.48 -28.19 -31.11
N LYS A 109 14.02 -29.38 -31.39
CA LYS A 109 14.43 -30.34 -30.34
C LYS A 109 15.52 -29.76 -29.44
N SER A 110 16.59 -29.26 -30.05
CA SER A 110 17.71 -28.68 -29.32
C SER A 110 17.30 -27.41 -28.55
N GLY A 111 16.42 -26.59 -29.12
CA GLY A 111 15.86 -25.41 -28.49
C GLY A 111 15.02 -25.77 -27.26
N LEU A 112 14.11 -26.73 -27.40
CA LEU A 112 13.27 -27.23 -26.31
C LEU A 112 14.10 -27.82 -25.16
N GLU A 113 15.13 -28.62 -25.47
CA GLU A 113 16.05 -29.16 -24.46
C GLU A 113 16.88 -28.08 -23.76
N SER A 114 17.26 -27.02 -24.48
CA SER A 114 17.99 -25.89 -23.89
C SER A 114 17.10 -25.09 -22.95
N VAL A 115 15.85 -24.84 -23.34
CA VAL A 115 14.88 -24.10 -22.51
C VAL A 115 14.46 -24.93 -21.30
N LYS A 116 14.21 -26.23 -21.45
CA LYS A 116 13.94 -27.13 -20.32
C LYS A 116 15.10 -27.16 -19.32
N ARG A 117 16.35 -27.17 -19.80
CA ARG A 117 17.53 -27.04 -18.94
C ARG A 117 17.64 -25.68 -18.25
N ALA A 118 17.23 -24.59 -18.91
CA ALA A 118 17.19 -23.26 -18.29
C ALA A 118 16.10 -23.20 -17.19
N ILE A 119 14.92 -23.76 -17.45
CA ILE A 119 13.83 -23.92 -16.46
C ILE A 119 14.30 -24.79 -15.29
N ASP A 120 14.95 -25.92 -15.56
CA ASP A 120 15.49 -26.81 -14.51
C ASP A 120 16.62 -26.14 -13.71
N ALA A 121 17.42 -25.27 -14.35
CA ALA A 121 18.47 -24.50 -13.67
C ALA A 121 17.90 -23.38 -12.80
N GLU A 122 16.84 -22.69 -13.26
CA GLU A 122 16.07 -21.73 -12.45
C GLU A 122 15.37 -22.44 -11.29
N ALA A 123 14.73 -23.59 -11.52
CA ALA A 123 14.11 -24.41 -10.49
C ALA A 123 15.14 -24.93 -9.44
N ARG A 124 16.39 -25.20 -9.85
CA ARG A 124 17.51 -25.53 -8.96
C ARG A 124 18.04 -24.33 -8.19
N ALA A 125 18.02 -23.13 -8.77
CA ALA A 125 18.36 -21.88 -8.09
C ALA A 125 17.27 -21.47 -7.08
N ASP A 126 16.02 -21.86 -7.34
CA ASP A 126 14.85 -21.67 -6.49
C ASP A 126 14.60 -22.84 -5.50
N GLY A 127 15.54 -23.78 -5.38
CA GLY A 127 15.55 -24.81 -4.33
C GLY A 127 14.54 -25.94 -4.48
N VAL A 128 13.99 -26.17 -5.68
CA VAL A 128 13.05 -27.28 -5.93
C VAL A 128 13.81 -28.50 -6.48
N ASP A 129 14.25 -29.39 -5.58
CA ASP A 129 14.70 -30.76 -5.93
C ASP A 129 13.61 -31.77 -5.52
N PRO A 130 12.95 -32.46 -6.47
CA PRO A 130 11.94 -33.46 -6.19
C PRO A 130 12.46 -34.71 -5.43
N SER A 131 13.76 -34.82 -5.18
CA SER A 131 14.41 -35.94 -4.47
C SER A 131 15.13 -35.55 -3.17
N GLY A 132 15.09 -34.26 -2.77
CA GLY A 132 15.72 -33.78 -1.53
C GLY A 132 17.24 -33.95 -1.46
N GLY A 133 17.95 -33.92 -2.60
CA GLY A 133 19.41 -33.98 -2.67
C GLY A 133 20.03 -35.37 -2.47
N LEU A 134 19.25 -36.39 -2.11
CA LEU A 134 19.75 -37.73 -1.78
C LEU A 134 20.02 -38.61 -3.01
N GLY A 135 19.24 -38.44 -4.10
CA GLY A 135 19.38 -39.27 -5.31
C GLY A 135 20.72 -39.11 -6.03
N ASN A 136 21.34 -37.93 -5.92
CA ASN A 136 22.63 -37.65 -6.55
C ASN A 136 23.83 -38.30 -5.82
N MET A 137 23.69 -38.69 -4.55
CA MET A 137 24.78 -39.30 -3.77
C MET A 137 25.03 -40.76 -4.16
N PHE A 138 23.99 -41.48 -4.59
CA PHE A 138 24.10 -42.87 -5.05
C PHE A 138 24.50 -42.96 -6.54
N ASN A 139 24.34 -41.88 -7.30
CA ASN A 139 24.80 -41.80 -8.69
C ASN A 139 26.26 -41.33 -8.83
N ASP A 140 27.00 -41.20 -7.72
CA ASP A 140 28.43 -40.90 -7.74
C ASP A 140 29.21 -42.04 -8.44
N PRO A 141 29.98 -41.75 -9.51
CA PRO A 141 30.81 -42.74 -10.19
C PRO A 141 31.83 -43.43 -9.27
N GLN A 142 32.19 -42.81 -8.14
CA GLN A 142 33.11 -43.34 -7.14
C GLN A 142 32.41 -43.96 -5.92
N LEU A 143 31.08 -44.11 -5.93
CA LEU A 143 30.27 -44.63 -4.82
C LEU A 143 30.86 -45.90 -4.20
N PHE A 144 31.05 -46.94 -5.01
CA PHE A 144 31.52 -48.24 -4.51
C PHE A 144 32.96 -48.18 -3.99
N GLN A 145 33.79 -47.30 -4.57
CA GLN A 145 35.16 -47.11 -4.10
C GLN A 145 35.18 -46.44 -2.72
N LYS A 146 34.32 -45.44 -2.48
CA LYS A 146 34.17 -44.78 -1.18
C LYS A 146 33.63 -45.73 -0.11
N LEU A 147 32.65 -46.57 -0.47
CA LEU A 147 32.09 -47.55 0.46
C LEU A 147 33.07 -48.70 0.74
N ALA A 148 33.85 -49.15 -0.24
CA ALA A 148 34.87 -50.18 -0.04
C ALA A 148 36.06 -49.67 0.78
N ALA A 149 36.38 -48.38 0.69
CA ALA A 149 37.46 -47.76 1.46
C ALA A 149 37.09 -47.51 2.93
N ASN A 150 35.81 -47.59 3.31
CA ASN A 150 35.37 -47.36 4.68
C ASN A 150 35.17 -48.68 5.44
N PRO A 151 35.84 -48.90 6.59
CA PRO A 151 35.76 -50.17 7.33
C PRO A 151 34.35 -50.59 7.79
N LYS A 152 33.41 -49.63 7.96
CA LYS A 152 32.05 -49.90 8.41
C LYS A 152 31.14 -50.41 7.28
N THR A 153 31.38 -49.97 6.05
CA THR A 153 30.54 -50.33 4.88
C THR A 153 31.20 -51.32 3.93
N ALA A 154 32.52 -51.50 3.99
CA ALA A 154 33.24 -52.49 3.19
C ALA A 154 32.73 -53.94 3.36
N PRO A 155 32.38 -54.43 4.57
CA PRO A 155 31.82 -55.78 4.73
C PRO A 155 30.44 -55.94 4.06
N LEU A 156 29.67 -54.86 3.96
CA LEU A 156 28.33 -54.86 3.36
C LEU A 156 28.39 -55.09 1.84
N LEU A 157 29.48 -54.68 1.19
CA LEU A 157 29.70 -54.91 -0.24
C LEU A 157 29.99 -56.39 -0.58
N GLY A 158 30.31 -57.22 0.43
CA GLY A 158 30.46 -58.66 0.27
C GLY A 158 29.14 -59.43 0.28
N ASP A 159 28.05 -58.80 0.72
CA ASP A 159 26.70 -59.39 0.73
C ASP A 159 26.03 -59.19 -0.63
N SER A 160 25.81 -60.29 -1.35
CA SER A 160 25.24 -60.26 -2.70
C SER A 160 23.82 -59.73 -2.77
N ALA A 161 23.03 -59.90 -1.71
CA ALA A 161 21.66 -59.38 -1.64
C ALA A 161 21.67 -57.86 -1.39
N PHE A 162 22.57 -57.37 -0.53
CA PHE A 162 22.72 -55.93 -0.30
C PHE A 162 23.32 -55.22 -1.52
N MET A 163 24.30 -55.83 -2.18
CA MET A 163 24.88 -55.32 -3.43
C MET A 163 23.84 -55.21 -4.55
N ALA A 164 22.94 -56.18 -4.68
CA ALA A 164 21.85 -56.11 -5.66
C ALA A 164 20.90 -54.94 -5.37
N LYS A 165 20.59 -54.65 -4.10
CA LYS A 165 19.78 -53.49 -3.70
C LYS A 165 20.50 -52.18 -3.99
N LEU A 166 21.79 -52.08 -3.66
CA LEU A 166 22.60 -50.88 -3.88
C LEU A 166 22.75 -50.58 -5.39
N GLN A 167 22.89 -51.60 -6.22
CA GLN A 167 22.87 -51.46 -7.69
C GLN A 167 21.49 -51.10 -8.24
N ASN A 168 20.42 -51.70 -7.71
CA ASN A 168 19.05 -51.37 -8.12
C ASN A 168 18.72 -49.89 -7.82
N MET A 169 19.20 -49.36 -6.70
CA MET A 169 19.08 -47.93 -6.36
C MET A 169 19.81 -47.00 -7.32
N GLN A 170 20.95 -47.40 -7.91
CA GLN A 170 21.61 -46.61 -8.96
C GLN A 170 20.79 -46.57 -10.25
N SER A 171 20.15 -47.69 -10.61
CA SER A 171 19.35 -47.77 -11.83
C SER A 171 17.93 -47.22 -11.69
N ASN A 172 17.39 -47.11 -10.47
CA ASN A 172 16.01 -46.65 -10.22
C ASN A 172 15.90 -45.74 -8.97
N PRO A 173 16.20 -44.43 -9.10
CA PRO A 173 16.23 -43.49 -7.98
C PRO A 173 14.86 -43.21 -7.32
N GLN A 174 13.75 -43.58 -7.96
CA GLN A 174 12.40 -43.33 -7.45
C GLN A 174 11.95 -44.36 -6.40
N GLY A 175 12.49 -45.59 -6.41
CA GLY A 175 12.22 -46.61 -5.39
C GLY A 175 13.00 -46.40 -4.07
N MET A 176 13.85 -45.37 -4.03
CA MET A 176 14.89 -45.17 -3.01
C MET A 176 14.34 -44.98 -1.60
N GLN A 177 13.22 -44.27 -1.45
CA GLN A 177 12.60 -44.04 -0.14
C GLN A 177 12.19 -45.34 0.55
N GLN A 178 11.62 -46.29 -0.21
CA GLN A 178 11.04 -47.50 0.38
C GLN A 178 12.10 -48.52 0.84
N GLU A 179 13.21 -48.65 0.10
CA GLU A 179 14.34 -49.52 0.49
C GLU A 179 15.20 -48.91 1.62
N MET A 180 15.33 -47.57 1.68
CA MET A 180 16.07 -46.89 2.75
C MET A 180 15.43 -47.09 4.14
N PHE A 181 14.11 -47.22 4.22
CA PHE A 181 13.41 -47.51 5.48
C PHE A 181 13.31 -49.01 5.79
N SER A 182 13.50 -49.90 4.81
CA SER A 182 13.32 -51.34 4.99
C SER A 182 14.60 -52.08 5.40
N ASP A 183 15.78 -51.58 5.02
CA ASP A 183 17.07 -52.20 5.35
C ASP A 183 17.97 -51.21 6.13
N PRO A 184 18.14 -51.40 7.45
CA PRO A 184 18.85 -50.44 8.31
C PRO A 184 20.34 -50.26 7.94
N ARG A 185 20.89 -51.15 7.11
CA ARG A 185 22.27 -51.03 6.59
C ARG A 185 22.47 -49.81 5.68
N PHE A 186 21.40 -49.30 5.05
CA PHE A 186 21.48 -48.08 4.23
C PHE A 186 21.79 -46.82 5.04
N LEU A 187 21.45 -46.78 6.32
CA LEU A 187 21.84 -45.66 7.20
C LEU A 187 23.37 -45.60 7.40
N GLN A 188 24.05 -46.75 7.47
CA GLN A 188 25.51 -46.80 7.56
C GLN A 188 26.16 -46.35 6.25
N VAL A 189 25.61 -46.78 5.10
CA VAL A 189 26.03 -46.30 3.78
C VAL A 189 25.84 -44.78 3.67
N MET A 190 24.73 -44.25 4.16
CA MET A 190 24.44 -42.82 4.11
C MET A 190 25.33 -41.98 5.04
N SER A 191 25.60 -42.48 6.24
CA SER A 191 26.57 -41.85 7.16
C SER A 191 27.95 -41.70 6.51
N VAL A 192 28.41 -42.74 5.79
CA VAL A 192 29.71 -42.68 5.08
C VAL A 192 29.67 -41.72 3.89
N LEU A 193 28.58 -41.70 3.11
CA LEU A 193 28.47 -40.80 1.94
C LEU A 193 28.26 -39.33 2.30
N LEU A 194 27.63 -39.07 3.44
CA LEU A 194 27.45 -37.73 3.99
C LEU A 194 28.68 -37.26 4.80
N GLY A 195 29.64 -38.15 5.08
CA GLY A 195 30.82 -37.83 5.88
C GLY A 195 30.52 -37.56 7.36
N ILE A 196 29.38 -38.04 7.87
CA ILE A 196 28.91 -37.81 9.24
C ILE A 196 29.17 -39.08 10.06
N ASP A 197 30.09 -39.03 11.02
CA ASP A 197 30.35 -40.17 11.91
C ASP A 197 29.32 -40.21 13.05
N MET A 198 28.24 -40.98 12.86
CA MET A 198 27.22 -41.17 13.87
C MET A 198 27.62 -42.36 14.76
N SER A 199 28.33 -42.09 15.86
CA SER A 199 28.58 -43.11 16.89
C SER A 199 27.33 -43.29 17.75
N PHE A 200 26.64 -44.41 17.59
CA PHE A 200 25.52 -44.81 18.46
C PHE A 200 26.05 -45.79 19.50
N ASN A 201 26.10 -45.39 20.77
CA ASN A 201 26.33 -46.33 21.87
C ASN A 201 25.33 -46.02 23.01
N PRO A 202 24.37 -46.89 23.30
CA PRO A 202 23.30 -46.59 24.24
C PRO A 202 23.63 -47.14 25.63
N THR A 203 24.39 -46.40 26.45
CA THR A 203 24.37 -46.55 27.92
C THR A 203 25.08 -45.37 28.62
N ASP A 204 24.41 -44.90 29.67
CA ASP A 204 24.88 -44.17 30.86
C ASP A 204 24.61 -42.67 31.04
N ASN A 205 23.95 -42.45 32.17
CA ASN A 205 23.50 -41.22 32.83
C ASN A 205 24.64 -40.52 33.59
N ALA A 206 24.31 -39.29 33.98
CA ALA A 206 24.74 -38.56 35.18
C ALA A 206 25.93 -37.59 35.04
N ASP A 207 25.66 -36.38 35.56
CA ASP A 207 26.60 -35.50 36.24
C ASP A 207 27.76 -34.91 35.41
N ARG A 208 27.59 -33.65 34.97
CA ARG A 208 28.10 -32.51 35.76
C ARG A 208 27.97 -31.17 35.04
N ASP A 209 27.38 -30.26 35.80
CA ASP A 209 27.53 -28.82 35.71
C ASP A 209 28.96 -28.32 35.45
N ALA A 210 28.96 -27.08 34.95
CA ALA A 210 29.91 -26.02 35.28
C ALA A 210 31.36 -26.19 34.80
N ALA A 211 31.73 -25.35 33.82
CA ALA A 211 32.58 -24.18 34.05
C ALA A 211 33.31 -23.80 32.76
N LYS A 212 33.05 -22.59 32.26
CA LYS A 212 34.05 -21.50 32.16
C LYS A 212 33.57 -20.42 31.18
N PHE A 213 33.03 -19.35 31.77
CA PHE A 213 33.34 -18.01 31.31
C PHE A 213 34.85 -17.77 31.53
N GLN A 214 35.58 -17.29 30.52
CA GLN A 214 36.49 -16.15 30.67
C GLN A 214 37.15 -15.72 29.34
N GLN A 215 36.95 -14.43 29.05
CA GLN A 215 37.90 -13.44 28.53
C GLN A 215 38.52 -13.57 27.12
N GLY A 216 38.22 -12.55 26.30
CA GLY A 216 39.21 -11.50 26.01
C GLY A 216 39.67 -11.37 24.57
N GLY A 217 39.74 -10.12 24.09
CA GLY A 217 40.72 -9.70 23.08
C GLY A 217 40.16 -9.28 21.73
N ALA A 218 40.52 -8.05 21.34
CA ALA A 218 40.21 -7.40 20.08
C ALA A 218 41.18 -7.80 18.95
N GLU A 219 40.70 -7.54 17.73
CA GLU A 219 41.38 -7.10 16.50
C GLU A 219 42.66 -7.80 15.95
N GLU A 220 42.50 -8.17 14.67
CA GLU A 220 43.41 -8.10 13.51
C GLU A 220 44.48 -9.18 13.23
N ASP A 221 44.33 -9.69 12.00
CA ASP A 221 45.31 -10.09 10.98
C ASP A 221 46.33 -11.19 11.23
N VAL A 222 46.17 -12.32 10.50
CA VAL A 222 47.24 -12.89 9.63
C VAL A 222 46.63 -13.58 8.39
N GLU A 223 47.03 -13.04 7.23
CA GLU A 223 47.30 -13.62 5.89
C GLU A 223 46.82 -15.02 5.48
N MET A 224 46.17 -15.06 4.31
CA MET A 224 46.07 -16.24 3.44
C MET A 224 47.18 -16.22 2.38
N PRO A 225 48.05 -17.25 2.27
CA PRO A 225 49.07 -17.35 1.23
C PRO A 225 48.54 -17.90 -0.12
N ASP A 226 49.24 -17.49 -1.17
CA ASP A 226 49.11 -17.86 -2.58
C ASP A 226 48.87 -19.35 -2.89
N LEU A 227 47.95 -19.61 -3.82
CA LEU A 227 47.93 -20.84 -4.60
C LEU A 227 48.25 -20.55 -6.07
N LYS A 228 49.47 -20.94 -6.45
CA LYS A 228 49.95 -21.07 -7.84
C LYS A 228 49.20 -22.17 -8.62
N PRO A 229 49.21 -22.10 -9.96
CA PRO A 229 48.28 -22.80 -10.83
C PRO A 229 48.81 -24.15 -11.38
N ALA A 230 47.90 -25.06 -11.73
CA ALA A 230 48.17 -26.22 -12.59
C ALA A 230 46.88 -26.69 -13.31
N PRO A 231 46.96 -27.41 -14.44
CA PRO A 231 47.81 -27.24 -15.61
C PRO A 231 46.99 -27.08 -16.93
N LYS A 232 47.67 -26.60 -17.99
CA LYS A 232 47.14 -26.42 -19.35
C LYS A 232 46.59 -27.72 -19.97
N LYS A 233 45.39 -27.65 -20.57
CA LYS A 233 44.93 -28.58 -21.61
C LYS A 233 45.24 -28.00 -22.99
N GLU A 234 45.67 -28.88 -23.88
CA GLU A 234 46.25 -28.63 -25.20
C GLU A 234 45.31 -27.89 -26.18
N GLU A 235 45.93 -27.03 -26.99
CA GLU A 235 45.31 -26.29 -28.10
C GLU A 235 44.97 -27.21 -29.29
N PRO A 236 43.80 -27.06 -29.93
CA PRO A 236 43.61 -27.52 -31.29
C PRO A 236 44.37 -26.61 -32.27
N LYS A 237 45.07 -27.23 -33.22
CA LYS A 237 45.85 -26.59 -34.29
C LYS A 237 45.05 -25.51 -35.05
N LYS A 238 45.73 -24.37 -35.30
CA LYS A 238 45.30 -23.32 -36.22
C LYS A 238 45.08 -23.85 -37.64
N GLU A 239 43.88 -23.64 -38.17
CA GLU A 239 43.60 -23.58 -39.62
C GLU A 239 43.74 -22.13 -40.12
N PRO A 240 44.07 -21.93 -41.41
CA PRO A 240 44.64 -20.69 -41.90
C PRO A 240 43.62 -19.54 -41.92
N GLU A 241 44.09 -18.36 -41.53
CA GLU A 241 43.33 -17.10 -41.55
C GLU A 241 42.75 -16.85 -42.96
N PRO A 242 41.45 -16.54 -43.09
CA PRO A 242 40.95 -15.93 -44.32
C PRO A 242 41.57 -14.53 -44.45
N GLU A 243 42.03 -14.20 -45.67
CA GLU A 243 42.66 -12.91 -45.98
C GLU A 243 41.78 -11.74 -45.49
N PRO A 244 42.38 -10.71 -44.86
CA PRO A 244 41.64 -9.60 -44.32
C PRO A 244 41.12 -8.74 -45.48
N GLU A 245 39.80 -8.63 -45.62
CA GLU A 245 39.24 -7.41 -46.19
C GLU A 245 39.65 -6.24 -45.28
N PRO A 246 40.00 -5.07 -45.85
CA PRO A 246 40.66 -4.01 -45.10
C PRO A 246 39.73 -3.50 -44.00
N GLU A 247 40.02 -3.87 -42.74
CA GLU A 247 39.50 -3.12 -41.59
C GLU A 247 39.86 -1.67 -41.83
N ASP A 248 38.85 -0.80 -41.85
CA ASP A 248 38.98 0.65 -41.88
C ASP A 248 40.10 1.06 -40.91
N GLU A 249 41.10 1.80 -41.40
CA GLU A 249 42.30 2.18 -40.64
C GLU A 249 41.90 2.81 -39.28
N GLU A 250 40.76 3.48 -39.22
CA GLU A 250 40.21 4.10 -38.01
C GLU A 250 39.79 3.08 -36.92
N ALA A 251 39.26 1.91 -37.30
CA ALA A 251 38.84 0.87 -36.35
C ALA A 251 40.03 0.12 -35.75
N LYS A 252 41.06 -0.14 -36.56
CA LYS A 252 42.36 -0.69 -36.11
C LYS A 252 43.04 0.26 -35.14
N GLU A 253 43.05 1.55 -35.47
CA GLU A 253 43.65 2.58 -34.63
C GLU A 253 42.93 2.72 -33.28
N LYS A 254 41.59 2.74 -33.26
CA LYS A 254 40.80 2.78 -32.01
C LYS A 254 41.03 1.56 -31.12
N LYS A 255 41.11 0.36 -31.70
CA LYS A 255 41.38 -0.89 -30.96
C LYS A 255 42.79 -0.92 -30.39
N ALA A 256 43.78 -0.41 -31.13
CA ALA A 256 45.16 -0.26 -30.65
C ALA A 256 45.25 0.75 -29.50
N LYS A 257 44.62 1.92 -29.64
CA LYS A 257 44.56 2.96 -28.59
C LYS A 257 43.87 2.45 -27.32
N LYS A 258 42.76 1.71 -27.46
CA LYS A 258 42.09 1.09 -26.30
C LYS A 258 42.98 0.07 -25.58
N ALA A 259 43.68 -0.78 -26.34
CA ALA A 259 44.59 -1.77 -25.75
C ALA A 259 45.79 -1.11 -25.04
N GLU A 260 46.25 0.06 -25.52
CA GLU A 260 47.27 0.87 -24.85
C GLU A 260 46.73 1.50 -23.56
N ALA A 261 45.54 2.11 -23.63
CA ALA A 261 44.87 2.69 -22.45
C ALA A 261 44.57 1.64 -21.37
N ASP A 262 44.19 0.42 -21.75
CA ASP A 262 43.94 -0.67 -20.81
C ASP A 262 45.23 -1.16 -20.10
N LYS A 263 46.40 -1.05 -20.74
CA LYS A 263 47.69 -1.30 -20.09
C LYS A 263 47.98 -0.24 -19.02
N GLU A 264 47.72 1.02 -19.34
CA GLU A 264 47.85 2.13 -18.39
C GLU A 264 46.87 1.97 -17.22
N LYS A 265 45.61 1.61 -17.46
CA LYS A 265 44.65 1.26 -16.39
C LYS A 265 45.17 0.12 -15.50
N ALA A 266 45.76 -0.93 -16.08
CA ALA A 266 46.29 -2.04 -15.31
C ALA A 266 47.46 -1.60 -14.42
N ALA A 267 48.39 -0.80 -14.96
CA ALA A 267 49.48 -0.20 -14.18
C ALA A 267 48.94 0.70 -13.05
N GLY A 268 47.95 1.54 -13.34
CA GLY A 268 47.29 2.38 -12.34
C GLY A 268 46.57 1.57 -11.25
N THR A 269 45.98 0.43 -11.61
CA THR A 269 45.35 -0.49 -10.65
C THR A 269 46.37 -1.14 -9.73
N GLU A 270 47.54 -1.52 -10.25
CA GLU A 270 48.64 -2.06 -9.44
C GLU A 270 49.24 -1.00 -8.51
N ALA A 271 49.46 0.22 -8.99
CA ALA A 271 49.89 1.35 -8.16
C ALA A 271 48.86 1.68 -7.06
N TYR A 272 47.55 1.66 -7.39
CA TYR A 272 46.46 1.88 -6.44
C TYR A 272 46.47 0.85 -5.32
N LYS A 273 46.64 -0.45 -5.65
CA LYS A 273 46.75 -1.52 -4.63
C LYS A 273 47.96 -1.35 -3.72
N LYS A 274 49.08 -0.83 -4.25
CA LYS A 274 50.28 -0.49 -3.48
C LYS A 274 50.17 0.82 -2.69
N ARG A 275 49.00 1.47 -2.70
CA ARG A 275 48.73 2.80 -2.12
C ARG A 275 49.64 3.91 -2.68
N GLN A 276 50.19 3.72 -3.88
CA GLN A 276 50.95 4.71 -4.63
C GLN A 276 49.98 5.59 -5.44
N PHE A 277 49.18 6.41 -4.75
CA PHE A 277 48.03 7.09 -5.37
C PHE A 277 48.41 8.11 -6.45
N ASP A 278 49.53 8.81 -6.31
CA ASP A 278 50.01 9.76 -7.34
C ASP A 278 50.38 9.05 -8.64
N GLU A 279 51.01 7.88 -8.54
CA GLU A 279 51.35 7.02 -9.68
C GLU A 279 50.07 6.42 -10.29
N ALA A 280 49.11 5.99 -9.48
CA ALA A 280 47.82 5.50 -9.93
C ALA A 280 47.01 6.57 -10.70
N ILE A 281 46.98 7.80 -10.17
CA ILE A 281 46.34 8.96 -10.80
C ILE A 281 46.97 9.24 -12.16
N ALA A 282 48.31 9.27 -12.24
CA ALA A 282 49.02 9.51 -13.50
C ALA A 282 48.66 8.46 -14.56
N HIS A 283 48.62 7.19 -14.18
CA HIS A 283 48.25 6.09 -15.07
C HIS A 283 46.77 6.13 -15.51
N TYR A 284 45.83 6.41 -14.60
CA TYR A 284 44.41 6.53 -14.97
C TYR A 284 44.11 7.76 -15.84
N THR A 285 44.78 8.88 -15.59
CA THR A 285 44.68 10.08 -16.45
C THR A 285 45.22 9.77 -17.84
N LYS A 286 46.40 9.14 -17.93
CA LYS A 286 46.99 8.74 -19.21
C LYS A 286 46.11 7.74 -19.96
N ALA A 287 45.48 6.79 -19.27
CA ALA A 287 44.51 5.89 -19.87
C ALA A 287 43.34 6.66 -20.49
N TRP A 288 42.75 7.62 -19.76
CA TRP A 288 41.65 8.46 -20.23
C TRP A 288 42.03 9.36 -21.44
N GLU A 289 43.25 9.90 -21.46
CA GLU A 289 43.76 10.71 -22.57
C GLU A 289 44.03 9.86 -23.83
N THR A 290 44.37 8.58 -23.65
CA THR A 290 44.68 7.65 -24.74
C THR A 290 43.41 7.06 -25.36
N TYR A 291 42.42 6.70 -24.53
CA TYR A 291 41.10 6.23 -24.95
C TYR A 291 40.06 6.58 -23.89
N GLN A 292 38.88 7.05 -24.31
CA GLN A 292 37.83 7.45 -23.39
C GLN A 292 36.98 6.25 -22.96
N ASP A 293 37.14 5.83 -21.71
CA ASP A 293 36.33 4.80 -21.06
C ASP A 293 35.99 5.24 -19.62
N ILE A 294 34.71 5.13 -19.26
CA ILE A 294 34.19 5.51 -17.94
C ILE A 294 34.90 4.80 -16.78
N THR A 295 35.42 3.59 -16.99
CA THR A 295 36.11 2.83 -15.94
C THR A 295 37.41 3.49 -15.51
N TYR A 296 38.07 4.27 -16.39
CA TYR A 296 39.26 5.03 -16.05
C TYR A 296 38.93 6.19 -15.11
N LEU A 297 37.84 6.93 -15.38
CA LEU A 297 37.40 8.06 -14.55
C LEU A 297 36.88 7.62 -13.17
N THR A 298 36.16 6.50 -13.10
CA THR A 298 35.68 5.98 -11.81
C THR A 298 36.81 5.44 -10.93
N ASN A 299 37.88 4.92 -11.54
CA ASN A 299 39.10 4.53 -10.84
C ASN A 299 39.95 5.74 -10.43
N LEU A 300 40.03 6.76 -11.28
CA LEU A 300 40.66 8.04 -10.96
C LEU A 300 39.99 8.71 -9.75
N GLY A 301 38.66 8.76 -9.72
CA GLY A 301 37.91 9.27 -8.57
C GLY A 301 38.13 8.46 -7.29
N ALA A 302 38.34 7.14 -7.41
CA ALA A 302 38.73 6.31 -6.26
C ALA A 302 40.13 6.64 -5.74
N ALA A 303 41.10 6.83 -6.64
CA ALA A 303 42.48 7.18 -6.27
C ALA A 303 42.58 8.54 -5.57
N HIS A 304 41.88 9.56 -6.07
CA HIS A 304 41.79 10.85 -5.40
C HIS A 304 41.11 10.76 -4.03
N PHE A 305 40.04 9.97 -3.92
CA PHE A 305 39.33 9.77 -2.66
C PHE A 305 40.22 9.15 -1.58
N GLU A 306 40.96 8.08 -1.91
CA GLU A 306 41.88 7.43 -0.96
C GLU A 306 43.11 8.28 -0.63
N LYS A 307 43.54 9.16 -1.54
CA LYS A 307 44.56 10.18 -1.28
C LYS A 307 44.09 11.25 -0.27
N GLY A 308 42.78 11.37 -0.07
CA GLY A 308 42.15 12.43 0.75
C GLY A 308 41.86 13.72 -0.02
N ASP A 309 42.03 13.71 -1.34
CA ASP A 309 41.72 14.84 -2.22
C ASP A 309 40.25 14.73 -2.69
N TYR A 310 39.33 15.13 -1.80
CA TYR A 310 37.91 14.96 -2.02
C TYR A 310 37.36 15.82 -3.16
N ASP A 311 37.94 17.00 -3.42
CA ASP A 311 37.50 17.86 -4.52
C ASP A 311 37.87 17.26 -5.88
N ALA A 312 39.10 16.77 -6.04
CA ALA A 312 39.48 16.06 -7.26
C ALA A 312 38.70 14.75 -7.45
N ALA A 313 38.36 14.05 -6.36
CA ALA A 313 37.52 12.85 -6.42
C ALA A 313 36.10 13.16 -6.93
N ILE A 314 35.49 14.26 -6.44
CA ILE A 314 34.18 14.72 -6.87
C ILE A 314 34.19 15.08 -8.36
N GLU A 315 35.19 15.85 -8.81
CA GLU A 315 35.29 16.26 -10.22
C GLU A 315 35.52 15.07 -11.15
N ALA A 316 36.40 14.13 -10.79
CA ALA A 316 36.61 12.91 -11.57
C ALA A 316 35.33 12.04 -11.65
N CYS A 317 34.59 11.91 -10.55
CA CYS A 317 33.33 11.17 -10.55
C CYS A 317 32.20 11.89 -11.30
N LYS A 318 32.11 13.23 -11.26
CA LYS A 318 31.15 13.99 -12.08
C LYS A 318 31.42 13.80 -13.56
N LYS A 319 32.69 13.88 -13.96
CA LYS A 319 33.12 13.61 -15.34
C LYS A 319 32.79 12.17 -15.76
N ALA A 320 32.93 11.21 -14.85
CA ALA A 320 32.52 9.82 -15.09
C ALA A 320 31.01 9.68 -15.33
N VAL A 321 30.19 10.42 -14.57
CA VAL A 321 28.73 10.42 -14.75
C VAL A 321 28.34 11.05 -16.09
N GLU A 322 28.91 12.20 -16.43
CA GLU A 322 28.64 12.92 -17.69
C GLU A 322 28.98 12.04 -18.90
N HIS A 323 30.23 11.58 -18.98
CA HIS A 323 30.67 10.72 -20.07
C HIS A 323 29.92 9.38 -20.08
N GLY A 324 29.64 8.81 -18.90
CA GLY A 324 28.88 7.57 -18.78
C GLY A 324 27.49 7.65 -19.39
N ARG A 325 26.84 8.81 -19.29
CA ARG A 325 25.54 9.06 -19.93
C ARG A 325 25.67 9.24 -21.44
N GLU A 326 26.73 9.89 -21.92
CA GLU A 326 27.00 10.05 -23.36
C GLU A 326 27.22 8.70 -24.06
N VAL A 327 27.92 7.78 -23.41
CA VAL A 327 28.28 6.48 -24.00
C VAL A 327 27.37 5.32 -23.58
N TYR A 328 26.24 5.61 -22.91
CA TYR A 328 25.28 4.62 -22.41
C TYR A 328 25.94 3.51 -21.57
N ALA A 329 26.85 3.89 -20.68
CA ALA A 329 27.54 2.97 -19.79
C ALA A 329 26.58 2.27 -18.80
N ASP A 330 27.01 1.12 -18.26
CA ASP A 330 26.26 0.40 -17.22
C ASP A 330 25.93 1.33 -16.04
N TRP A 331 24.64 1.44 -15.74
CA TRP A 331 24.05 2.27 -14.69
C TRP A 331 24.67 1.99 -13.30
N LYS A 332 25.19 0.79 -13.03
CA LYS A 332 25.91 0.47 -11.79
C LYS A 332 27.21 1.26 -11.65
N ILE A 333 27.89 1.55 -12.76
CA ILE A 333 29.14 2.32 -12.77
C ILE A 333 28.84 3.80 -12.46
N ILE A 334 27.75 4.33 -13.03
CA ILE A 334 27.25 5.69 -12.75
C ILE A 334 26.80 5.80 -11.28
N ALA A 335 26.07 4.80 -10.78
CA ALA A 335 25.67 4.75 -9.38
C ALA A 335 26.87 4.75 -8.42
N LYS A 336 27.93 4.01 -8.75
CA LYS A 336 29.18 3.97 -7.97
C LYS A 336 29.88 5.33 -7.94
N ALA A 337 29.86 6.06 -9.06
CA ALA A 337 30.39 7.42 -9.13
C ALA A 337 29.60 8.39 -8.23
N PHE A 338 28.26 8.39 -8.30
CA PHE A 338 27.43 9.20 -7.40
C PHE A 338 27.61 8.83 -5.92
N GLY A 339 27.73 7.54 -5.61
CA GLY A 339 27.96 7.08 -4.23
C GLY A 339 29.27 7.63 -3.67
N ARG A 340 30.33 7.65 -4.48
CA ARG A 340 31.61 8.23 -4.09
C ARG A 340 31.57 9.75 -3.95
N ILE A 341 30.80 10.46 -4.78
CA ILE A 341 30.56 11.91 -4.60
C ILE A 341 29.89 12.15 -3.25
N GLY A 342 28.85 11.39 -2.91
CA GLY A 342 28.17 11.49 -1.62
C GLY A 342 29.11 11.28 -0.43
N THR A 343 29.95 10.24 -0.47
CA THR A 343 30.94 9.99 0.59
C THR A 343 32.03 11.07 0.66
N SER A 344 32.40 11.68 -0.47
CA SER A 344 33.36 12.78 -0.49
C SER A 344 32.80 14.02 0.22
N TYR A 345 31.55 14.39 -0.05
CA TYR A 345 30.88 15.49 0.65
C TYR A 345 30.68 15.21 2.15
N GLU A 346 30.36 13.96 2.52
CA GLU A 346 30.24 13.56 3.92
C GLU A 346 31.58 13.75 4.66
N LYS A 347 32.71 13.36 4.06
CA LYS A 347 34.05 13.57 4.64
C LYS A 347 34.43 15.04 4.75
N LYS A 348 33.89 15.90 3.89
CA LYS A 348 34.03 17.37 3.98
C LYS A 348 33.12 18.02 5.03
N GLY A 349 32.23 17.25 5.67
CA GLY A 349 31.23 17.79 6.60
C GLY A 349 30.03 18.47 5.93
N ASP A 350 29.94 18.43 4.59
CA ASP A 350 28.81 18.96 3.83
C ASP A 350 27.70 17.91 3.72
N LEU A 351 26.95 17.78 4.81
CA LEU A 351 25.90 16.79 4.92
C LEU A 351 24.75 17.01 3.93
N ALA A 352 24.52 18.25 3.47
CA ALA A 352 23.47 18.56 2.51
C ALA A 352 23.78 17.95 1.14
N ASN A 353 24.99 18.22 0.62
CA ASN A 353 25.42 17.63 -0.65
C ASN A 353 25.63 16.12 -0.53
N ALA A 354 26.10 15.61 0.61
CA ALA A 354 26.21 14.16 0.83
C ALA A 354 24.87 13.44 0.64
N ILE A 355 23.79 13.95 1.27
CA ILE A 355 22.43 13.41 1.15
C ILE A 355 21.94 13.46 -0.29
N GLU A 356 22.16 14.57 -1.00
CA GLU A 356 21.74 14.72 -2.40
C GLU A 356 22.38 13.64 -3.29
N PHE A 357 23.70 13.46 -3.19
CA PHE A 357 24.43 12.53 -4.05
C PHE A 357 24.24 11.06 -3.66
N TYR A 358 23.98 10.76 -2.38
CA TYR A 358 23.52 9.43 -1.98
C TYR A 358 22.15 9.09 -2.57
N ASN A 359 21.21 10.04 -2.57
CA ASN A 359 19.92 9.85 -3.24
C ASN A 359 20.09 9.64 -4.76
N LYS A 360 20.95 10.43 -5.42
CA LYS A 360 21.28 10.23 -6.84
C LYS A 360 21.85 8.83 -7.12
N SER A 361 22.77 8.36 -6.28
CA SER A 361 23.33 7.00 -6.37
C SER A 361 22.26 5.91 -6.23
N LEU A 362 21.36 6.03 -5.26
CA LEU A 362 20.28 5.05 -5.02
C LEU A 362 19.21 5.06 -6.12
N THR A 363 19.04 6.18 -6.83
CA THR A 363 18.16 6.27 -8.01
C THR A 363 18.74 5.48 -9.19
N GLU A 364 20.05 5.52 -9.39
CA GLU A 364 20.73 4.74 -10.44
C GLU A 364 20.83 3.25 -10.05
N HIS A 365 21.35 2.92 -8.86
CA HIS A 365 21.42 1.55 -8.33
C HIS A 365 21.28 1.53 -6.81
N ARG A 366 20.19 0.92 -6.32
CA ARG A 366 19.95 0.82 -4.88
C ARG A 366 20.86 -0.24 -4.24
N THR A 367 21.77 0.19 -3.36
CA THR A 367 22.65 -0.71 -2.60
C THR A 367 22.49 -0.50 -1.08
N PRO A 368 22.59 -1.56 -0.25
CA PRO A 368 22.49 -1.44 1.21
C PRO A 368 23.53 -0.50 1.84
N ASP A 369 24.75 -0.47 1.29
CA ASP A 369 25.85 0.40 1.76
C ASP A 369 25.47 1.88 1.67
N ILE A 370 25.07 2.35 0.48
CA ILE A 370 24.70 3.75 0.26
C ILE A 370 23.45 4.13 1.05
N LEU A 371 22.47 3.22 1.19
CA LEU A 371 21.29 3.47 2.02
C LEU A 371 21.64 3.69 3.50
N THR A 372 22.65 2.96 3.99
CA THR A 372 23.12 3.09 5.37
C THR A 372 23.81 4.44 5.58
N LYS A 373 24.66 4.85 4.63
CA LYS A 373 25.34 6.15 4.63
C LYS A 373 24.36 7.33 4.53
N LEU A 374 23.34 7.22 3.68
CA LEU A 374 22.27 8.22 3.58
C LEU A 374 21.58 8.44 4.93
N ARG A 375 21.16 7.36 5.61
CA ARG A 375 20.49 7.44 6.92
C ARG A 375 21.40 8.05 7.99
N ALA A 376 22.69 7.72 7.97
CA ALA A 376 23.66 8.30 8.89
C ALA A 376 23.81 9.81 8.66
N ALA A 377 23.95 10.23 7.41
CA ALA A 377 24.06 11.65 7.02
C ALA A 377 22.80 12.45 7.37
N GLU A 378 21.60 11.90 7.11
CA GLU A 378 20.32 12.52 7.48
C GLU A 378 20.18 12.71 9.00
N LYS A 379 20.55 11.67 9.78
CA LYS A 379 20.54 11.75 11.25
C LYS A 379 21.53 12.79 11.77
N ALA A 380 22.74 12.79 11.23
CA ALA A 380 23.78 13.76 11.60
C ALA A 380 23.34 15.19 11.28
N LYS A 381 22.74 15.42 10.10
CA LYS A 381 22.24 16.74 9.70
C LYS A 381 21.12 17.21 10.61
N LYS A 382 20.15 16.35 10.91
CA LYS A 382 19.06 16.66 11.83
C LYS A 382 19.56 17.03 13.22
N GLN A 383 20.56 16.31 13.74
CA GLN A 383 21.14 16.63 15.05
C GLN A 383 21.90 17.96 15.02
N ALA A 384 22.64 18.24 13.95
CA ALA A 384 23.34 19.51 13.77
C ALA A 384 22.34 20.69 13.70
N ASP A 385 21.25 20.52 12.94
CA ASP A 385 20.19 21.54 12.81
C ASP A 385 19.49 21.80 14.15
N ILE A 386 19.20 20.74 14.94
CA ILE A 386 18.65 20.87 16.30
C ILE A 386 19.62 21.63 17.21
N ASN A 387 20.88 21.21 17.24
CA ASN A 387 21.90 21.84 18.09
C ASN A 387 22.12 23.30 17.73
N ALA A 388 22.08 23.65 16.45
CA ALA A 388 22.20 25.02 15.96
C ALA A 388 20.98 25.89 16.32
N TYR A 389 19.82 25.28 16.58
CA TYR A 389 18.60 25.98 16.96
C TYR A 389 18.51 26.27 18.47
N ILE A 390 19.24 25.52 19.30
CA ILE A 390 19.27 25.67 20.75
C ILE A 390 19.95 27.00 21.11
N ASP A 391 19.23 27.87 21.80
CA ASP A 391 19.68 29.19 22.22
C ASP A 391 18.97 29.55 23.53
N PRO A 392 19.64 29.41 24.68
CA PRO A 392 19.02 29.68 25.99
C PRO A 392 18.53 31.12 26.15
N GLN A 393 19.17 32.09 25.50
CA GLN A 393 18.76 33.49 25.59
C GLN A 393 17.45 33.72 24.83
N LYS A 394 17.35 33.19 23.60
CA LYS A 394 16.10 33.25 22.83
C LYS A 394 14.98 32.41 23.44
N ALA A 395 15.33 31.33 24.14
CA ALA A 395 14.35 30.57 24.92
C ALA A 395 13.71 31.44 26.01
N GLU A 396 14.52 32.26 26.69
CA GLU A 396 14.05 33.16 27.72
C GLU A 396 13.21 34.31 27.15
N GLU A 397 13.61 34.89 26.01
CA GLU A 397 12.80 35.88 25.28
C GLU A 397 11.42 35.32 24.88
N ALA A 398 11.41 34.09 24.34
CA ALA A 398 10.17 33.39 24.00
C ALA A 398 9.30 33.10 25.24
N ARG A 399 9.92 32.79 26.38
CA ARG A 399 9.22 32.60 27.67
C ARG A 399 8.57 33.90 28.13
N GLU A 400 9.28 35.02 28.05
CA GLU A 400 8.76 36.33 28.44
C GLU A 400 7.59 36.76 27.55
N LEU A 401 7.71 36.58 26.23
CA LEU A 401 6.62 36.80 25.28
C LEU A 401 5.41 35.91 25.61
N GLY A 402 5.64 34.62 25.87
CA GLY A 402 4.58 33.70 26.29
C GLY A 402 3.88 34.15 27.57
N ASN A 403 4.63 34.64 28.56
CA ASN A 403 4.05 35.18 29.79
C ASN A 403 3.22 36.46 29.54
N GLN A 404 3.68 37.32 28.64
CA GLN A 404 2.95 38.52 28.24
C GLN A 404 1.62 38.14 27.57
N LYS A 405 1.64 37.26 26.57
CA LYS A 405 0.45 36.78 25.87
C LYS A 405 -0.52 36.05 26.79
N PHE A 406 0.01 35.28 27.74
CA PHE A 406 -0.80 34.67 28.79
C PHE A 406 -1.54 35.71 29.65
N LYS A 407 -0.88 36.83 30.02
CA LYS A 407 -1.54 37.92 30.78
C LYS A 407 -2.59 38.67 29.95
N GLU A 408 -2.35 38.79 28.64
CA GLU A 408 -3.31 39.37 27.68
C GLU A 408 -4.52 38.46 27.41
N SER A 409 -4.57 37.25 27.99
CA SER A 409 -5.55 36.19 27.69
C SER A 409 -5.54 35.73 26.22
N ASP A 410 -4.45 36.01 25.50
CA ASP A 410 -4.18 35.50 24.15
C ASP A 410 -3.49 34.13 24.27
N TRP A 411 -4.29 33.13 24.64
CA TRP A 411 -3.81 31.77 24.88
C TRP A 411 -3.18 31.12 23.64
N PRO A 412 -3.71 31.29 22.40
CA PRO A 412 -3.07 30.77 21.19
C PRO A 412 -1.67 31.36 20.96
N ALA A 413 -1.50 32.68 21.04
CA ALA A 413 -0.18 33.29 20.86
C ALA A 413 0.79 32.90 21.99
N ALA A 414 0.28 32.72 23.22
CA ALA A 414 1.08 32.20 24.32
C ALA A 414 1.57 30.75 24.05
N VAL A 415 0.72 29.89 23.48
CA VAL A 415 1.11 28.53 23.05
C VAL A 415 2.22 28.58 22.01
N GLU A 416 2.13 29.47 21.03
CA GLU A 416 3.16 29.65 20.01
C GLU A 416 4.50 30.06 20.63
N ALA A 417 4.49 31.07 21.51
CA ALA A 417 5.68 31.56 22.17
C ALA A 417 6.32 30.49 23.09
N TYR A 418 5.54 29.78 23.90
CA TYR A 418 6.09 28.69 24.71
C TYR A 418 6.55 27.49 23.86
N SER A 419 5.94 27.26 22.69
CA SER A 419 6.43 26.24 21.75
C SER A 419 7.80 26.61 21.19
N GLU A 420 8.02 27.88 20.88
CA GLU A 420 9.34 28.37 20.49
C GLU A 420 10.35 28.18 21.63
N MET A 421 9.98 28.49 22.89
CA MET A 421 10.83 28.21 24.05
C MET A 421 11.22 26.72 24.11
N THR A 422 10.28 25.79 23.95
CA THR A 422 10.59 24.34 23.97
C THR A 422 11.52 23.88 22.85
N LYS A 423 11.58 24.60 21.73
CA LYS A 423 12.54 24.30 20.64
C LYS A 423 13.93 24.86 20.96
N ARG A 424 13.99 26.04 21.59
CA ARG A 424 15.24 26.75 21.93
C ARG A 424 15.92 26.20 23.18
N ALA A 425 15.15 25.68 24.14
CA ALA A 425 15.63 25.04 25.36
C ALA A 425 14.81 23.76 25.62
N PRO A 426 15.08 22.67 24.89
CA PRO A 426 14.30 21.44 25.00
C PRO A 426 14.43 20.74 26.36
N GLU A 427 15.47 21.03 27.14
CA GLU A 427 15.67 20.46 28.47
C GLU A 427 15.02 21.29 29.59
N ASP A 428 14.43 22.46 29.29
CA ASP A 428 13.80 23.31 30.30
C ASP A 428 12.32 22.92 30.53
N PRO A 429 11.95 22.43 31.72
CA PRO A 429 10.59 21.98 32.02
C PRO A 429 9.55 23.12 32.02
N ARG A 430 9.99 24.38 32.18
CA ARG A 430 9.10 25.54 32.32
C ARG A 430 8.32 25.80 31.03
N GLY A 431 8.93 25.60 29.86
CA GLY A 431 8.28 25.83 28.56
C GLY A 431 7.09 24.90 28.35
N TYR A 432 7.29 23.61 28.58
CA TYR A 432 6.24 22.59 28.51
C TYR A 432 5.12 22.87 29.51
N SER A 433 5.45 23.10 30.78
CA SER A 433 4.44 23.35 31.80
C SER A 433 3.64 24.64 31.55
N ASN A 434 4.29 25.70 31.09
CA ASN A 434 3.60 26.96 30.79
C ASN A 434 2.69 26.84 29.57
N ARG A 435 3.12 26.09 28.54
CA ARG A 435 2.26 25.72 27.41
C ARG A 435 1.07 24.88 27.86
N ALA A 436 1.26 23.92 28.78
CA ALA A 436 0.16 23.17 29.38
C ALA A 436 -0.88 24.06 30.06
N ALA A 437 -0.45 25.14 30.73
CA ALA A 437 -1.37 26.10 31.33
C ALA A 437 -2.27 26.78 30.29
N CYS A 438 -1.71 27.17 29.14
CA CYS A 438 -2.48 27.74 28.03
C CYS A 438 -3.44 26.71 27.45
N LEU A 439 -2.98 25.47 27.25
CA LEU A 439 -3.77 24.37 26.71
C LEU A 439 -4.98 24.03 27.61
N ILE A 440 -4.83 24.12 28.94
CA ILE A 440 -5.95 24.00 29.87
C ILE A 440 -6.98 25.13 29.66
N LYS A 441 -6.53 26.38 29.43
CA LYS A 441 -7.42 27.52 29.13
C LYS A 441 -8.14 27.38 27.80
N LEU A 442 -7.52 26.73 26.82
CA LEU A 442 -8.09 26.40 25.51
C LEU A 442 -8.96 25.13 25.54
N LEU A 443 -9.14 24.50 26.71
CA LEU A 443 -9.89 23.26 26.89
C LEU A 443 -9.30 22.04 26.13
N THR A 444 -8.03 22.12 25.73
CA THR A 444 -7.29 21.03 25.07
C THR A 444 -6.55 20.19 26.11
N PHE A 445 -7.31 19.54 27.00
CA PHE A 445 -6.77 18.86 28.18
C PHE A 445 -5.79 17.70 27.89
N PRO A 446 -5.98 16.84 26.86
CA PRO A 446 -5.02 15.77 26.57
C PRO A 446 -3.62 16.28 26.19
N SER A 447 -3.56 17.37 25.41
CA SER A 447 -2.30 18.02 25.06
C SER A 447 -1.63 18.63 26.28
N ALA A 448 -2.41 19.19 27.20
CA ALA A 448 -1.90 19.71 28.47
C ALA A 448 -1.30 18.61 29.35
N VAL A 449 -1.93 17.42 29.42
CA VAL A 449 -1.38 16.26 30.13
C VAL A 449 -0.03 15.84 29.53
N THR A 450 0.06 15.77 28.20
CA THR A 450 1.31 15.40 27.49
C THR A 450 2.44 16.39 27.80
N ASP A 451 2.16 17.69 27.75
CA ASP A 451 3.15 18.71 28.10
C ASP A 451 3.55 18.65 29.58
N CYS A 452 2.62 18.30 30.47
CA CYS A 452 2.96 18.08 31.87
C CYS A 452 3.87 16.85 32.05
N ASP A 453 3.62 15.76 31.32
CA ASP A 453 4.47 14.56 31.35
C ASP A 453 5.89 14.86 30.85
N GLU A 454 6.03 15.65 29.77
CA GLU A 454 7.33 16.09 29.27
C GLU A 454 8.04 17.01 30.29
N ALA A 455 7.32 17.91 30.96
CA ALA A 455 7.89 18.74 32.02
C ALA A 455 8.38 17.89 33.22
N ILE A 456 7.58 16.91 33.66
CA ILE A 456 7.89 15.99 34.76
C ILE A 456 9.10 15.11 34.41
N LYS A 457 9.18 14.63 33.17
CA LYS A 457 10.30 13.81 32.70
C LYS A 457 11.65 14.56 32.77
N ARG A 458 11.65 15.87 32.53
CA ARG A 458 12.85 16.72 32.60
C ARG A 458 13.19 17.11 34.04
N ASP A 459 12.17 17.41 34.83
CA ASP A 459 12.32 17.70 36.26
C ASP A 459 11.19 17.06 37.07
N PRO A 460 11.42 15.86 37.65
CA PRO A 460 10.44 15.19 38.49
C PRO A 460 10.07 15.95 39.77
N LYS A 461 10.87 16.95 40.18
CA LYS A 461 10.55 17.81 41.33
C LYS A 461 9.72 19.03 40.94
N PHE A 462 9.33 19.15 39.66
CA PHE A 462 8.57 20.29 39.17
C PHE A 462 7.06 20.17 39.47
N ILE A 463 6.70 20.34 40.75
CA ILE A 463 5.34 20.15 41.30
C ILE A 463 4.25 20.92 40.53
N ARG A 464 4.59 22.06 39.93
CA ARG A 464 3.63 22.84 39.13
C ARG A 464 3.10 22.06 37.92
N ALA A 465 3.92 21.18 37.30
CA ALA A 465 3.47 20.32 36.21
C ALA A 465 2.47 19.24 36.70
N TYR A 466 2.72 18.63 37.86
CA TYR A 466 1.79 17.69 38.48
C TYR A 466 0.43 18.33 38.78
N LEU A 467 0.42 19.54 39.37
CA LEU A 467 -0.82 20.27 39.66
C LEU A 467 -1.60 20.61 38.38
N ARG A 468 -0.90 21.04 37.31
CA ARG A 468 -1.53 21.30 36.00
C ARG A 468 -2.07 20.02 35.35
N LYS A 469 -1.34 18.91 35.46
CA LYS A 469 -1.80 17.58 35.02
C LYS A 469 -3.05 17.13 35.78
N ALA A 470 -3.08 17.29 37.10
CA ALA A 470 -4.23 17.00 37.94
C ALA A 470 -5.45 17.88 37.58
N GLN A 471 -5.25 19.17 37.30
CA GLN A 471 -6.31 20.06 36.83
C GLN A 471 -6.89 19.62 35.48
N ALA A 472 -6.03 19.24 34.52
CA ALA A 472 -6.47 18.74 33.22
C ALA A 472 -7.25 17.41 33.36
N LEU A 473 -6.75 16.46 34.14
CA LEU A 473 -7.43 15.18 34.40
C LEU A 473 -8.77 15.37 35.12
N PHE A 474 -8.84 16.29 36.08
CA PHE A 474 -10.09 16.67 36.74
C PHE A 474 -11.11 17.23 35.74
N ALA A 475 -10.67 18.13 34.85
CA ALA A 475 -11.54 18.70 33.81
C ALA A 475 -12.03 17.63 32.80
N MET A 476 -11.22 16.61 32.55
CA MET A 476 -11.58 15.43 31.76
C MET A 476 -12.48 14.44 32.50
N LYS A 477 -12.83 14.70 33.78
CA LYS A 477 -13.57 13.79 34.67
C LYS A 477 -12.85 12.47 34.95
N GLU A 478 -11.53 12.42 34.73
CA GLU A 478 -10.69 11.28 35.08
C GLU A 478 -10.25 11.38 36.54
N TYR A 479 -11.22 11.35 37.46
CA TYR A 479 -11.01 11.68 38.87
C TYR A 479 -10.02 10.73 39.58
N ASN A 480 -10.01 9.43 39.25
CA ASN A 480 -9.06 8.47 39.81
C ASN A 480 -7.61 8.85 39.46
N LYS A 481 -7.33 9.06 38.17
CA LYS A 481 -6.00 9.48 37.73
C LYS A 481 -5.61 10.86 38.26
N CYS A 482 -6.57 11.75 38.44
CA CYS A 482 -6.32 13.03 39.12
C CYS A 482 -5.83 12.80 40.56
N ILE A 483 -6.43 11.87 41.30
CA ILE A 483 -6.02 11.52 42.66
C ILE A 483 -4.64 10.86 42.64
N ASP A 484 -4.38 9.94 41.70
CA ASP A 484 -3.09 9.26 41.58
C ASP A 484 -1.95 10.25 41.31
N VAL A 485 -2.16 11.20 40.38
CA VAL A 485 -1.19 12.27 40.09
C VAL A 485 -0.99 13.20 41.30
N CYS A 486 -2.03 13.45 42.10
CA CYS A 486 -1.89 14.20 43.35
C CYS A 486 -1.07 13.42 44.39
N ALA A 487 -1.24 12.10 44.47
CA ALA A 487 -0.43 11.26 45.36
C ALA A 487 1.04 11.27 44.94
N GLU A 488 1.33 11.12 43.65
CA GLU A 488 2.69 11.22 43.09
C GLU A 488 3.31 12.60 43.36
N ALA A 489 2.53 13.67 43.22
CA ALA A 489 2.99 15.02 43.53
C ALA A 489 3.41 15.19 45.00
N LEU A 490 2.73 14.53 45.94
CA LEU A 490 3.09 14.56 47.37
C LEU A 490 4.41 13.85 47.65
N GLU A 491 4.71 12.77 46.93
CA GLU A 491 6.00 12.08 47.05
C GLU A 491 7.18 12.97 46.64
N HIS A 492 6.95 13.88 45.68
CA HIS A 492 7.96 14.81 45.20
C HIS A 492 7.99 16.16 45.95
N ASP A 493 6.95 16.54 46.70
CA ASP A 493 6.87 17.77 47.52
C ASP A 493 7.58 17.60 48.88
N THR A 494 8.87 17.26 48.87
CA THR A 494 9.64 16.94 50.08
C THR A 494 9.75 18.07 51.11
N GLU A 495 9.50 19.31 50.69
CA GLU A 495 9.52 20.51 51.56
C GLU A 495 8.13 20.91 52.07
N GLY A 496 7.08 20.21 51.65
CA GLY A 496 5.69 20.44 52.07
C GLY A 496 5.11 21.79 51.62
N LYS A 497 5.71 22.44 50.61
CA LYS A 497 5.31 23.80 50.16
C LYS A 497 4.00 23.80 49.39
N ASN A 498 3.67 22.71 48.72
CA ASN A 498 2.50 22.58 47.84
C ASN A 498 1.45 21.62 48.42
N THR A 499 1.73 20.97 49.55
CA THR A 499 0.88 19.95 50.19
C THR A 499 -0.57 20.40 50.28
N ARG A 500 -0.83 21.63 50.73
CA ARG A 500 -2.20 22.17 50.82
C ARG A 500 -2.92 22.26 49.47
N GLU A 501 -2.23 22.69 48.41
CA GLU A 501 -2.82 22.82 47.05
C GLU A 501 -3.08 21.43 46.45
N ILE A 502 -2.17 20.48 46.67
CA ILE A 502 -2.29 19.10 46.20
C ILE A 502 -3.46 18.39 46.91
N GLU A 503 -3.53 18.47 48.23
CA GLU A 503 -4.61 17.89 49.03
C GLU A 503 -5.97 18.50 48.66
N GLN A 504 -6.04 19.81 48.43
CA GLN A 504 -7.28 20.46 48.00
C GLN A 504 -7.76 19.94 46.63
N GLN A 505 -6.84 19.78 45.67
CA GLN A 505 -7.19 19.25 44.34
C GLN A 505 -7.60 17.77 44.40
N SER A 506 -6.93 16.96 45.23
CA SER A 506 -7.30 15.58 45.51
C SER A 506 -8.69 15.47 46.14
N GLN A 507 -8.97 16.27 47.17
CA GLN A 507 -10.28 16.30 47.84
C GLN A 507 -11.41 16.72 46.89
N LYS A 508 -11.14 17.72 46.02
CA LYS A 508 -12.09 18.16 44.99
C LYS A 508 -12.39 17.04 43.99
N ALA A 509 -11.37 16.30 43.54
CA ALA A 509 -11.54 15.14 42.67
C ALA A 509 -12.38 14.05 43.34
N LEU A 510 -12.12 13.79 44.62
CA LEU A 510 -12.87 12.83 45.42
C LEU A 510 -14.36 13.22 45.51
N GLU A 511 -14.68 14.47 45.87
CA GLU A 511 -16.06 14.96 45.96
C GLU A 511 -16.81 14.92 44.62
N ALA A 512 -16.16 15.31 43.53
CA ALA A 512 -16.75 15.25 42.18
C ALA A 512 -17.02 13.80 41.72
N GLN A 513 -16.19 12.87 42.17
CA GLN A 513 -16.39 11.44 41.93
C GLN A 513 -17.65 10.91 42.66
N PHE A 514 -17.93 11.41 43.86
CA PHE A 514 -19.13 11.05 44.63
C PHE A 514 -20.42 11.64 44.04
N SER A 515 -20.40 12.90 43.60
CA SER A 515 -21.59 13.59 43.09
C SER A 515 -22.05 13.11 41.71
N ALA A 516 -21.13 12.61 40.88
CA ALA A 516 -21.47 12.02 39.58
C ALA A 516 -22.24 10.67 39.69
N ARG A 517 -22.52 10.19 40.90
CA ARG A 517 -23.11 8.87 41.20
C ARG A 517 -24.56 8.92 41.73
N GLU A 518 -25.17 10.09 41.83
CA GLU A 518 -26.59 10.20 42.17
C GLU A 518 -27.47 9.66 41.02
N GLY A 519 -28.09 8.49 41.22
CA GLY A 519 -29.04 7.88 40.27
C GLY A 519 -28.69 6.47 39.78
N GLU A 520 -27.57 5.88 40.22
CA GLU A 520 -27.16 4.51 39.86
C GLU A 520 -28.11 3.47 40.50
N THR A 521 -28.55 2.46 39.73
CA THR A 521 -29.39 1.36 40.25
C THR A 521 -28.55 0.37 41.07
N GLU A 522 -29.16 -0.35 42.02
CA GLU A 522 -28.43 -1.29 42.90
C GLU A 522 -27.68 -2.38 42.12
N GLN A 523 -28.22 -2.81 40.97
CA GLN A 523 -27.62 -3.82 40.11
C GLN A 523 -26.38 -3.29 39.36
N GLN A 524 -26.44 -2.05 38.86
CA GLN A 524 -25.29 -1.38 38.23
C GLN A 524 -24.17 -1.11 39.23
N ALA A 525 -24.52 -0.73 40.46
CA ALA A 525 -23.56 -0.55 41.54
C ALA A 525 -22.84 -1.88 41.89
N GLN A 526 -23.56 -2.99 41.91
CA GLN A 526 -23.02 -4.31 42.26
C GLN A 526 -22.11 -4.88 41.16
N GLU A 527 -22.48 -4.74 39.89
CA GLU A 527 -21.65 -5.14 38.74
C GLU A 527 -20.34 -4.33 38.67
N ARG A 528 -20.40 -3.03 38.98
CA ARG A 528 -19.21 -2.18 39.04
C ARG A 528 -18.26 -2.60 40.17
N ILE A 529 -18.80 -2.86 41.36
CA ILE A 529 -18.00 -3.33 42.51
C ILE A 529 -17.28 -4.65 42.18
N GLN A 530 -17.94 -5.58 41.48
CA GLN A 530 -17.32 -6.84 41.07
C GLN A 530 -16.23 -6.67 40.00
N ARG A 531 -16.29 -5.61 39.19
CA ARG A 531 -15.31 -5.31 38.14
C ARG A 531 -14.16 -4.42 38.61
N ASP A 532 -14.20 -3.91 39.85
CA ASP A 532 -13.17 -3.05 40.41
C ASP A 532 -12.19 -3.89 41.26
N PRO A 533 -11.00 -4.22 40.72
CA PRO A 533 -10.05 -5.11 41.39
C PRO A 533 -9.50 -4.53 42.69
N ASP A 534 -9.41 -3.21 42.83
CA ASP A 534 -8.97 -2.55 44.06
C ASP A 534 -10.01 -2.69 45.17
N ILE A 535 -11.29 -2.50 44.83
CA ILE A 535 -12.40 -2.68 45.78
C ILE A 535 -12.54 -4.15 46.17
N MET A 536 -12.40 -5.07 45.21
CA MET A 536 -12.43 -6.50 45.48
C MET A 536 -11.25 -6.95 46.36
N ALA A 537 -10.05 -6.40 46.15
CA ALA A 537 -8.90 -6.67 47.02
C ALA A 537 -9.14 -6.18 48.45
N ILE A 538 -9.77 -5.01 48.64
CA ILE A 538 -10.12 -4.51 49.97
C ILE A 538 -11.21 -5.39 50.63
N LEU A 539 -12.18 -5.89 49.85
CA LEU A 539 -13.23 -6.80 50.33
C LEU A 539 -12.73 -8.20 50.68
N GLN A 540 -11.63 -8.64 50.07
CA GLN A 540 -10.97 -9.92 50.33
C GLN A 540 -9.92 -9.85 51.44
N ASP A 541 -9.55 -8.65 51.90
CA ASP A 541 -8.61 -8.47 53.01
C ASP A 541 -9.21 -9.01 54.33
N PRO A 542 -8.58 -10.03 54.97
CA PRO A 542 -9.09 -10.64 56.19
C PRO A 542 -9.27 -9.66 57.35
N VAL A 543 -8.42 -8.64 57.44
CA VAL A 543 -8.49 -7.61 58.49
C VAL A 543 -9.70 -6.70 58.23
N MET A 544 -9.94 -6.31 56.99
CA MET A 544 -11.12 -5.53 56.63
C MET A 544 -12.41 -6.34 56.76
N GLN A 545 -12.41 -7.63 56.44
CA GLN A 545 -13.58 -8.49 56.65
C GLN A 545 -13.96 -8.55 58.14
N SER A 546 -12.96 -8.70 59.03
CA SER A 546 -13.18 -8.68 60.48
C SER A 546 -13.76 -7.35 60.94
N ILE A 547 -13.24 -6.22 60.45
CA ILE A 547 -13.72 -4.87 60.79
C ILE A 547 -15.14 -4.63 60.28
N LEU A 548 -15.44 -5.01 59.04
CA LEU A 548 -16.78 -4.89 58.46
C LEU A 548 -17.79 -5.79 59.19
N GLN A 549 -17.36 -6.96 59.67
CA GLN A 549 -18.19 -7.86 60.46
C GLN A 549 -18.46 -7.33 61.87
N GLN A 550 -17.45 -6.72 62.53
CA GLN A 550 -17.63 -6.01 63.80
C GLN A 550 -18.57 -4.80 63.63
N ALA A 551 -18.41 -4.04 62.54
CA ALA A 551 -19.25 -2.87 62.23
C ALA A 551 -20.72 -3.21 61.97
N LYS A 552 -21.04 -4.45 61.54
CA LYS A 552 -22.43 -4.93 61.42
C LYS A 552 -23.12 -5.10 62.77
N GLY A 553 -22.36 -5.44 63.82
CA GLY A 553 -22.88 -5.62 65.19
C GLY A 553 -22.80 -4.34 66.04
N ASP A 554 -21.79 -3.50 65.80
CA ASP A 554 -21.59 -2.21 66.47
C ASP A 554 -21.09 -1.15 65.46
N PRO A 555 -21.97 -0.27 64.96
CA PRO A 555 -21.59 0.80 64.03
C PRO A 555 -20.53 1.77 64.58
N ALA A 556 -20.37 1.89 65.90
CA ALA A 556 -19.35 2.74 66.52
C ALA A 556 -17.94 2.12 66.46
N ALA A 557 -17.84 0.79 66.37
CA ALA A 557 -16.57 0.08 66.24
C ALA A 557 -15.82 0.46 64.95
N LEU A 558 -16.54 0.73 63.85
CA LEU A 558 -15.94 1.19 62.59
C LEU A 558 -15.21 2.54 62.77
N GLN A 559 -15.74 3.41 63.62
CA GLN A 559 -15.20 4.74 63.89
C GLN A 559 -13.88 4.67 64.68
N ASN A 560 -13.73 3.69 65.56
CA ASN A 560 -12.49 3.42 66.28
C ASN A 560 -11.39 2.84 65.36
N HIS A 561 -11.74 1.92 64.46
CA HIS A 561 -10.80 1.37 63.47
C HIS A 561 -10.31 2.40 62.46
N MET A 562 -11.15 3.39 62.13
CA MET A 562 -10.78 4.54 61.29
C MET A 562 -9.74 5.49 61.93
N GLN A 563 -9.32 5.29 63.18
CA GLN A 563 -8.18 6.03 63.73
C GLN A 563 -6.86 5.65 63.04
N ASN A 564 -6.77 4.43 62.47
CA ASN A 564 -5.65 4.01 61.65
C ASN A 564 -5.75 4.59 60.22
N PRO A 565 -4.75 5.33 59.72
CA PRO A 565 -4.79 5.97 58.39
C PRO A 565 -4.98 4.99 57.22
N GLY A 566 -4.36 3.80 57.28
CA GLY A 566 -4.48 2.79 56.24
C GLY A 566 -5.87 2.15 56.18
N ILE A 567 -6.49 1.93 57.33
CA ILE A 567 -7.87 1.43 57.43
C ILE A 567 -8.86 2.52 57.02
N ARG A 568 -8.61 3.77 57.42
CA ARG A 568 -9.42 4.92 57.02
C ARG A 568 -9.49 5.07 55.51
N MET A 569 -8.37 4.98 54.80
CA MET A 569 -8.37 5.01 53.33
C MET A 569 -9.17 3.86 52.72
N LYS A 570 -9.00 2.62 53.22
CA LYS A 570 -9.76 1.45 52.73
C LYS A 570 -11.26 1.63 52.95
N VAL A 571 -11.68 2.09 54.13
CA VAL A 571 -13.09 2.38 54.44
C VAL A 571 -13.63 3.51 53.55
N GLN A 572 -12.86 4.58 53.31
CA GLN A 572 -13.24 5.65 52.39
C GLN A 572 -13.40 5.16 50.95
N LYS A 573 -12.52 4.28 50.46
CA LYS A 573 -12.67 3.63 49.15
C LYS A 573 -13.94 2.77 49.07
N LEU A 574 -14.28 2.03 50.12
CA LEU A 574 -15.52 1.23 50.17
C LEU A 574 -16.79 2.09 50.26
N VAL A 575 -16.75 3.20 51.00
CA VAL A 575 -17.84 4.19 51.05
C VAL A 575 -17.98 4.87 49.67
N ALA A 576 -16.86 5.20 49.00
CA ALA A 576 -16.84 5.71 47.64
C ALA A 576 -17.43 4.74 46.63
N ALA A 577 -17.11 3.46 46.75
CA ALA A 577 -17.64 2.43 45.86
C ALA A 577 -19.14 2.14 46.09
N GLY A 578 -19.76 2.67 47.16
CA GLY A 578 -21.15 2.40 47.53
C GLY A 578 -21.35 1.08 48.29
N VAL A 579 -20.25 0.45 48.73
CA VAL A 579 -20.24 -0.83 49.47
C VAL A 579 -20.71 -0.63 50.91
N ILE A 580 -20.37 0.51 51.53
CA ILE A 580 -20.78 0.88 52.89
C ILE A 580 -21.71 2.09 52.81
N ARG A 581 -22.97 1.94 53.25
CA ARG A 581 -23.95 3.04 53.33
C ARG A 581 -24.00 3.59 54.77
N LEU A 582 -23.63 4.85 54.95
CA LEU A 582 -23.87 5.60 56.19
C LEU A 582 -25.25 6.27 56.06
N GLY A 583 -26.21 5.84 56.89
CA GLY A 583 -27.64 5.92 56.59
C GLY A 583 -28.23 7.31 56.28
N ARG A 584 -29.10 7.35 55.26
CA ARG A 584 -30.27 8.24 55.15
C ARG A 584 -31.42 7.53 54.41
N LYS A 585 -32.64 7.92 54.79
CA LYS A 585 -33.94 7.22 54.65
C LYS A 585 -34.40 6.98 53.21
N THR A 586 -35.10 5.86 53.04
CA THR A 586 -35.81 5.36 51.84
C THR A 586 -37.15 6.06 51.60
N GLU A 587 -37.49 6.36 50.34
CA GLU A 587 -38.87 6.42 49.84
C GLU A 587 -38.96 5.74 48.46
N GLY A 588 -40.03 4.97 48.27
CA GLY A 588 -40.19 4.01 47.17
C GLY A 588 -40.61 4.58 45.83
N ARG A 589 -40.53 3.76 44.78
CA ARG A 589 -41.11 4.08 43.47
C ARG A 589 -41.71 2.86 42.78
N SER A 590 -42.88 3.12 42.22
CA SER A 590 -43.81 2.25 41.52
C SER A 590 -43.28 1.73 40.18
N THR A 591 -43.79 0.55 39.82
CA THR A 591 -43.77 -0.08 38.51
C THR A 591 -44.38 0.80 37.41
N MET A 592 -43.66 0.96 36.29
CA MET A 592 -44.23 1.32 34.99
C MET A 592 -43.48 0.58 33.88
N GLY A 593 -44.26 0.13 32.90
CA GLY A 593 -43.92 -0.86 31.89
C GLY A 593 -43.04 -0.36 30.74
N SER A 594 -42.54 -1.34 30.00
CA SER A 594 -41.67 -1.23 28.84
C SER A 594 -42.36 -0.51 27.66
N ILE A 595 -41.80 0.62 27.24
CA ILE A 595 -42.02 1.21 25.93
C ILE A 595 -40.79 0.85 25.08
N SER A 596 -40.99 0.27 23.89
CA SER A 596 -39.89 -0.10 22.98
C SER A 596 -39.22 1.16 22.40
N ALA A 597 -37.92 1.30 22.60
CA ALA A 597 -37.14 2.46 22.14
C ALA A 597 -36.96 2.58 20.60
N SER A 598 -37.68 1.78 19.79
CA SER A 598 -37.68 1.82 18.32
C SER A 598 -38.68 2.83 17.72
N GLU A 599 -39.60 3.40 18.49
CA GLU A 599 -40.74 4.20 18.01
C GLU A 599 -40.41 5.60 17.42
N GLY A 600 -39.14 5.90 17.09
CA GLY A 600 -38.74 7.23 16.58
C GLY A 600 -37.65 7.27 15.50
N TYR A 601 -37.03 6.14 15.15
CA TYR A 601 -35.99 6.11 14.11
C TYR A 601 -36.61 6.08 12.70
N SER A 602 -36.01 6.79 11.76
CA SER A 602 -36.36 6.75 10.34
C SER A 602 -35.12 7.04 9.51
N ALA A 603 -34.67 6.07 8.71
CA ALA A 603 -33.50 6.22 7.86
C ALA A 603 -33.61 7.43 6.90
N PRO A 604 -34.77 7.71 6.25
CA PRO A 604 -34.95 8.94 5.48
C PRO A 604 -34.82 10.22 6.30
N LYS A 605 -35.39 10.28 7.52
CA LYS A 605 -35.29 11.48 8.37
C LYS A 605 -33.86 11.70 8.89
N GLU A 606 -33.17 10.63 9.28
CA GLU A 606 -31.77 10.73 9.67
C GLU A 606 -30.87 11.10 8.49
N THR A 607 -31.15 10.58 7.29
CA THR A 607 -30.47 11.01 6.06
C THR A 607 -30.67 12.50 5.82
N GLN A 608 -31.89 13.02 5.97
CA GLN A 608 -32.18 14.46 5.86
C GLN A 608 -31.35 15.27 6.87
N ARG A 609 -31.26 14.81 8.13
CA ARG A 609 -30.44 15.46 9.16
C ARG A 609 -28.95 15.44 8.80
N ILE A 610 -28.42 14.29 8.37
CA ILE A 610 -27.02 14.15 7.94
C ILE A 610 -26.73 15.05 6.73
N PHE A 611 -27.64 15.12 5.77
CA PHE A 611 -27.50 15.99 4.61
C PHE A 611 -27.47 17.48 5.01
N GLN A 612 -28.33 17.90 5.92
CA GLN A 612 -28.39 19.30 6.38
C GLN A 612 -27.22 19.67 7.31
N GLU A 613 -26.98 18.90 8.36
CA GLU A 613 -26.02 19.22 9.42
C GLU A 613 -24.61 18.70 9.10
N GLY A 614 -24.55 17.49 8.54
CA GLY A 614 -23.29 16.82 8.21
C GLY A 614 -22.68 17.28 6.89
N ILE A 615 -23.44 17.90 5.99
CA ILE A 615 -22.93 18.39 4.69
C ILE A 615 -23.22 19.88 4.49
N LEU A 616 -24.48 20.29 4.30
CA LEU A 616 -24.81 21.67 3.86
C LEU A 616 -24.41 22.77 4.86
N ASN A 617 -24.43 22.45 6.16
CA ASN A 617 -24.06 23.38 7.24
C ASN A 617 -22.77 22.97 7.96
N ASN A 618 -22.05 21.96 7.45
CA ASN A 618 -20.84 21.48 8.08
C ASN A 618 -19.65 22.40 7.75
N PRO A 619 -18.99 23.01 8.75
CA PRO A 619 -17.89 23.95 8.52
C PRO A 619 -16.62 23.30 7.97
N LEU A 620 -16.50 21.97 8.02
CA LEU A 620 -15.37 21.23 7.45
C LEU A 620 -15.53 20.94 5.95
N ILE A 621 -16.74 21.15 5.40
CA ILE A 621 -16.96 21.08 3.95
C ILE A 621 -16.55 22.41 3.33
N PRO A 622 -15.78 22.42 2.22
CA PRO A 622 -15.45 23.66 1.52
C PRO A 622 -16.70 24.48 1.24
N ALA A 623 -16.60 25.81 1.38
CA ALA A 623 -17.71 26.73 1.19
C ALA A 623 -18.42 26.48 -0.15
N LEU A 624 -19.66 25.98 -0.07
CA LEU A 624 -20.48 25.66 -1.22
C LEU A 624 -21.03 26.95 -1.87
N PRO A 625 -21.44 26.92 -3.15
CA PRO A 625 -22.12 28.04 -3.78
C PRO A 625 -23.34 28.52 -2.97
N GLU A 626 -23.62 29.83 -3.01
CA GLU A 626 -24.66 30.45 -2.16
C GLU A 626 -26.03 29.78 -2.30
N GLU A 627 -26.40 29.34 -3.51
CA GLU A 627 -27.66 28.68 -3.79
C GLU A 627 -27.69 27.19 -3.42
N ALA A 628 -26.57 26.59 -3.00
CA ALA A 628 -26.53 25.16 -2.66
C ALA A 628 -27.54 24.82 -1.55
N LYS A 629 -27.74 25.72 -0.58
CA LYS A 629 -28.77 25.55 0.45
C LYS A 629 -30.20 25.64 -0.10
N ALA A 630 -30.44 26.48 -1.12
CA ALA A 630 -31.74 26.57 -1.77
C ALA A 630 -31.99 25.31 -2.63
N ALA A 631 -31.01 24.90 -3.43
CA ALA A 631 -31.04 23.67 -4.22
C ALA A 631 -31.24 22.43 -3.34
N GLY A 632 -30.62 22.39 -2.16
CA GLY A 632 -30.78 21.28 -1.21
C GLY A 632 -32.22 21.12 -0.68
N LYS A 633 -33.06 22.16 -0.72
CA LYS A 633 -34.48 22.06 -0.34
C LYS A 633 -35.32 21.27 -1.35
N HIS A 634 -34.81 21.08 -2.57
CA HIS A 634 -35.45 20.26 -3.59
C HIS A 634 -35.13 18.77 -3.44
N VAL A 635 -34.20 18.40 -2.56
CA VAL A 635 -33.87 16.99 -2.30
C VAL A 635 -34.80 16.44 -1.23
N GLN A 636 -35.44 15.30 -1.53
CA GLN A 636 -36.32 14.58 -0.63
C GLN A 636 -35.81 13.15 -0.45
N PHE A 637 -35.64 12.73 0.80
CA PHE A 637 -35.28 11.35 1.13
C PHE A 637 -36.54 10.52 1.40
N THR A 638 -36.59 9.32 0.81
CA THR A 638 -37.67 8.33 0.94
C THR A 638 -37.06 6.96 1.21
N GLY A 639 -37.88 5.96 1.54
CA GLY A 639 -37.41 4.60 1.85
C GLY A 639 -38.10 4.05 3.08
N ASN A 640 -37.64 2.90 3.55
CA ASN A 640 -38.12 2.34 4.81
C ASN A 640 -37.56 3.09 6.02
N ASP A 641 -38.34 3.17 7.09
CA ASP A 641 -37.92 3.83 8.33
C ASP A 641 -36.83 3.05 9.06
N LEU A 642 -36.93 1.72 9.11
CA LEU A 642 -35.95 0.87 9.78
C LEU A 642 -34.86 0.41 8.80
N PRO A 643 -33.60 0.31 9.25
CA PRO A 643 -32.50 -0.11 8.39
C PRO A 643 -32.59 -1.60 8.03
N SER A 644 -32.12 -1.91 6.83
CA SER A 644 -31.99 -3.30 6.32
C SER A 644 -30.57 -3.84 6.38
N ILE A 645 -29.52 -3.00 6.30
CA ILE A 645 -28.14 -3.49 6.35
C ILE A 645 -27.72 -3.69 7.81
N PRO A 646 -27.44 -4.93 8.27
CA PRO A 646 -27.02 -5.19 9.64
C PRO A 646 -25.52 -4.90 9.82
N ILE A 647 -25.12 -3.65 9.59
CA ILE A 647 -23.82 -3.09 9.96
C ILE A 647 -24.11 -1.91 10.90
N ASN A 648 -23.40 -1.77 12.02
CA ASN A 648 -23.71 -0.73 13.01
C ASN A 648 -23.55 0.70 12.47
N TRP A 649 -22.64 0.90 11.51
CA TRP A 649 -22.45 2.16 10.80
C TRP A 649 -23.57 2.41 9.79
N ARG A 650 -24.05 3.66 9.73
CA ARG A 650 -25.18 4.10 8.88
C ARG A 650 -24.81 4.26 7.41
N PHE A 651 -24.44 3.15 6.76
CA PHE A 651 -23.96 3.14 5.37
C PHE A 651 -25.02 3.63 4.38
N ALA A 652 -26.27 3.18 4.52
CA ALA A 652 -27.37 3.58 3.65
C ALA A 652 -27.62 5.10 3.70
N GLU A 653 -27.71 5.66 4.91
CA GLU A 653 -27.91 7.09 5.12
C GLU A 653 -26.70 7.92 4.64
N SER A 654 -25.48 7.41 4.82
CA SER A 654 -24.27 8.08 4.35
C SER A 654 -24.23 8.18 2.82
N ALA A 655 -24.52 7.07 2.11
CA ALA A 655 -24.56 7.03 0.65
C ALA A 655 -25.71 7.89 0.10
N ALA A 656 -26.89 7.83 0.73
CA ALA A 656 -28.05 8.62 0.34
C ALA A 656 -27.80 10.12 0.53
N ALA A 657 -27.23 10.55 1.66
CA ALA A 657 -26.89 11.96 1.90
C ALA A 657 -25.84 12.48 0.90
N LEU A 658 -24.85 11.66 0.57
CA LEU A 658 -23.85 11.99 -0.45
C LEU A 658 -24.45 12.11 -1.86
N LYS A 659 -25.37 11.20 -2.24
CA LYS A 659 -26.15 11.35 -3.47
C LYS A 659 -27.03 12.61 -3.44
N GLY A 660 -27.49 13.03 -2.26
CA GLY A 660 -28.22 14.28 -2.05
C GLY A 660 -27.40 15.51 -2.41
N ILE A 661 -26.15 15.58 -1.95
CA ILE A 661 -25.28 16.70 -2.29
C ILE A 661 -24.81 16.66 -3.75
N GLU A 662 -24.58 15.48 -4.33
CA GLU A 662 -24.29 15.32 -5.76
C GLU A 662 -25.44 15.90 -6.62
N ALA A 663 -26.68 15.50 -6.33
CA ALA A 663 -27.86 16.01 -7.02
C ALA A 663 -28.09 17.52 -6.79
N THR A 664 -27.81 18.01 -5.58
CA THR A 664 -27.88 19.43 -5.25
C THR A 664 -26.91 20.23 -6.10
N MET A 665 -25.65 19.79 -6.19
CA MET A 665 -24.63 20.45 -7.01
C MET A 665 -24.96 20.36 -8.51
N LEU A 666 -25.58 19.28 -8.96
CA LEU A 666 -26.07 19.17 -10.33
C LEU A 666 -27.19 20.19 -10.60
N ASN A 667 -28.14 20.39 -9.68
CA ASN A 667 -29.15 21.44 -9.79
C ASN A 667 -28.54 22.85 -9.83
N VAL A 668 -27.53 23.13 -8.99
CA VAL A 668 -26.80 24.41 -9.01
C VAL A 668 -26.12 24.61 -10.36
N LEU A 669 -25.38 23.61 -10.85
CA LEU A 669 -24.71 23.67 -12.16
C LEU A 669 -25.73 23.94 -13.27
N ARG A 670 -26.87 23.23 -13.27
CA ARG A 670 -27.92 23.40 -14.28
C ARG A 670 -28.50 24.80 -14.28
N SER A 671 -28.80 25.32 -13.09
CA SER A 671 -29.31 26.68 -12.93
C SER A 671 -28.29 27.73 -13.42
N ARG A 672 -27.01 27.59 -13.04
CA ARG A 672 -25.94 28.52 -13.40
C ARG A 672 -25.56 28.46 -14.88
N LYS A 673 -25.47 27.27 -15.48
CA LYS A 673 -25.05 27.10 -16.89
C LYS A 673 -26.21 27.30 -17.87
N TYR A 674 -27.39 26.78 -17.57
CA TYR A 674 -28.51 26.70 -18.53
C TYR A 674 -29.70 27.60 -18.16
N GLY A 675 -29.65 28.32 -17.03
CA GLY A 675 -30.77 29.15 -16.56
C GLY A 675 -32.02 28.34 -16.22
N SER A 676 -31.89 27.03 -16.01
CA SER A 676 -33.02 26.16 -15.72
C SER A 676 -33.50 26.32 -14.28
N GLN A 677 -34.79 26.06 -14.05
CA GLN A 677 -35.32 25.92 -12.70
C GLN A 677 -34.70 24.71 -12.01
N MET A 678 -34.58 24.78 -10.67
CA MET A 678 -34.13 23.66 -9.87
C MET A 678 -35.22 22.58 -9.86
N SER A 679 -34.81 21.33 -10.06
CA SER A 679 -35.71 20.18 -10.07
C SER A 679 -35.84 19.58 -8.68
N ASP A 680 -37.05 19.15 -8.33
CA ASP A 680 -37.24 18.24 -7.20
C ASP A 680 -36.53 16.91 -7.48
N VAL A 681 -35.78 16.42 -6.51
CA VAL A 681 -35.04 15.16 -6.59
C VAL A 681 -35.45 14.26 -5.44
N THR A 682 -35.86 13.04 -5.78
CA THR A 682 -36.11 11.99 -4.79
C THR A 682 -34.90 11.07 -4.70
N ILE A 683 -34.45 10.79 -3.48
CA ILE A 683 -33.42 9.81 -3.18
C ILE A 683 -34.01 8.78 -2.25
N ASN A 684 -33.99 7.52 -2.67
CA ASN A 684 -34.48 6.42 -1.84
C ASN A 684 -33.31 5.79 -1.07
N THR A 685 -33.40 5.70 0.25
CA THR A 685 -32.33 5.18 1.13
C THR A 685 -32.07 3.69 0.89
N ASP A 686 -33.11 2.90 0.61
CA ASP A 686 -32.97 1.47 0.26
C ASP A 686 -32.25 1.32 -1.08
N HIS A 687 -32.61 2.14 -2.07
CA HIS A 687 -31.95 2.17 -3.38
C HIS A 687 -30.48 2.59 -3.28
N ALA A 688 -30.19 3.64 -2.49
CA ALA A 688 -28.83 4.13 -2.25
C ALA A 688 -27.94 3.06 -1.58
N SER A 689 -28.53 2.22 -0.74
CA SER A 689 -27.82 1.13 -0.08
C SER A 689 -27.29 0.07 -1.06
N LEU A 690 -27.98 -0.16 -2.18
CA LEU A 690 -27.53 -1.07 -3.23
C LEU A 690 -26.32 -0.53 -4.00
N PHE A 691 -26.14 0.80 -4.05
CA PHE A 691 -25.06 1.44 -4.80
C PHE A 691 -23.68 1.01 -4.30
N VAL A 692 -23.49 0.96 -2.97
CA VAL A 692 -22.22 0.58 -2.33
C VAL A 692 -21.89 -0.92 -2.43
N MET A 693 -22.83 -1.74 -2.90
CA MET A 693 -22.64 -3.18 -3.14
C MET A 693 -22.88 -3.56 -4.61
N SER A 694 -23.01 -2.57 -5.50
CA SER A 694 -23.41 -2.77 -6.89
C SER A 694 -22.56 -3.76 -7.72
N PRO A 695 -21.23 -3.92 -7.51
CA PRO A 695 -20.45 -4.92 -8.26
C PRO A 695 -20.97 -6.34 -8.10
N PHE A 696 -21.50 -6.66 -6.91
CA PHE A 696 -21.98 -7.99 -6.54
C PHE A 696 -23.44 -8.22 -6.99
N LEU A 697 -24.12 -7.19 -7.48
CA LEU A 697 -25.53 -7.25 -7.89
C LEU A 697 -25.71 -7.36 -9.41
N VAL A 698 -24.65 -7.07 -10.19
CA VAL A 698 -24.71 -7.11 -11.66
C VAL A 698 -24.96 -8.54 -12.15
N LYS A 699 -25.95 -8.68 -13.03
CA LYS A 699 -26.28 -9.96 -13.70
C LYS A 699 -26.20 -9.79 -15.21
N ILE A 700 -25.86 -10.84 -15.94
CA ILE A 700 -25.97 -10.88 -17.41
C ILE A 700 -27.36 -11.37 -17.77
N ILE A 701 -28.00 -10.75 -18.77
CA ILE A 701 -29.29 -11.19 -19.30
C ILE A 701 -29.01 -12.13 -20.49
N GLU A 702 -29.32 -13.41 -20.32
CA GLU A 702 -29.17 -14.44 -21.36
C GLU A 702 -30.51 -15.14 -21.60
N GLY A 703 -30.92 -15.25 -22.88
CA GLY A 703 -32.23 -15.83 -23.20
C GLY A 703 -33.40 -15.06 -22.58
N GLY A 704 -33.23 -13.76 -22.33
CA GLY A 704 -34.22 -12.90 -21.67
C GLY A 704 -34.30 -13.04 -20.14
N GLN A 705 -33.42 -13.83 -19.52
CA GLN A 705 -33.42 -14.04 -18.07
C GLN A 705 -32.12 -13.54 -17.43
N PRO A 706 -32.18 -12.80 -16.29
CA PRO A 706 -30.99 -12.43 -15.54
C PRO A 706 -30.33 -13.65 -14.90
N LYS A 707 -29.06 -13.88 -15.22
CA LYS A 707 -28.23 -14.93 -14.63
C LYS A 707 -27.08 -14.32 -13.83
N THR A 708 -26.85 -14.89 -12.65
CA THR A 708 -25.63 -14.64 -11.90
C THR A 708 -24.50 -15.39 -12.60
N TRP A 709 -23.36 -14.73 -12.72
CA TRP A 709 -22.12 -15.27 -13.23
C TRP A 709 -21.04 -15.11 -12.17
N ASN A 710 -20.06 -16.00 -12.14
CA ASN A 710 -19.05 -16.00 -11.12
C ASN A 710 -17.99 -14.94 -11.42
N LEU A 711 -18.12 -13.77 -10.80
CA LEU A 711 -17.18 -12.65 -10.95
C LEU A 711 -15.76 -12.98 -10.44
N HIS A 712 -15.58 -14.06 -9.69
CA HIS A 712 -14.28 -14.55 -9.26
C HIS A 712 -13.68 -15.59 -10.24
N ASP A 713 -14.45 -16.09 -11.21
CA ASP A 713 -13.96 -16.98 -12.26
C ASP A 713 -13.39 -16.17 -13.42
N VAL A 714 -12.07 -16.07 -13.44
CA VAL A 714 -11.31 -15.35 -14.47
C VAL A 714 -11.60 -15.89 -15.88
N ALA A 715 -11.73 -17.21 -16.04
CA ALA A 715 -12.00 -17.80 -17.34
C ALA A 715 -13.42 -17.46 -17.81
N GLU A 716 -14.37 -17.29 -16.89
CA GLU A 716 -15.71 -16.79 -17.21
C GLU A 716 -15.67 -15.31 -17.64
N LEU A 717 -14.94 -14.46 -16.93
CA LEU A 717 -14.74 -13.03 -17.29
C LEU A 717 -14.15 -12.87 -18.70
N GLU A 718 -13.08 -13.60 -19.01
CA GLU A 718 -12.41 -13.54 -20.31
C GLU A 718 -13.31 -14.02 -21.45
N LYS A 719 -14.08 -15.10 -21.25
CA LYS A 719 -15.08 -15.57 -22.22
C LYS A 719 -16.15 -14.53 -22.53
N LYS A 720 -16.40 -13.60 -21.60
CA LYS A 720 -17.35 -12.49 -21.75
C LYS A 720 -16.68 -11.19 -22.22
N GLY A 721 -15.39 -11.22 -22.54
CA GLY A 721 -14.66 -10.07 -23.08
C GLY A 721 -14.10 -9.10 -22.03
N ILE A 722 -14.02 -9.50 -20.76
CA ILE A 722 -13.29 -8.75 -19.73
C ILE A 722 -11.90 -9.36 -19.58
N LYS A 723 -10.87 -8.62 -19.99
CA LYS A 723 -9.46 -9.02 -19.87
C LYS A 723 -9.10 -9.32 -18.42
N ASN A 724 -8.40 -10.43 -18.18
CA ASN A 724 -7.79 -10.69 -16.89
C ASN A 724 -6.68 -9.68 -16.61
N CYS A 725 -6.83 -8.89 -15.56
CA CYS A 725 -5.88 -7.87 -15.13
C CYS A 725 -5.17 -8.24 -13.81
N ASP A 726 -5.36 -9.46 -13.28
CA ASP A 726 -4.64 -9.98 -12.12
C ASP A 726 -3.28 -10.54 -12.53
N LEU A 727 -2.30 -9.64 -12.70
CA LEU A 727 -0.93 -9.98 -13.12
C LEU A 727 -0.12 -10.69 -12.02
N HIS A 728 -0.60 -10.68 -10.77
CA HIS A 728 0.13 -11.21 -9.61
C HIS A 728 -0.59 -12.37 -8.93
N ARG A 729 -1.59 -12.95 -9.62
CA ARG A 729 -2.30 -14.14 -9.16
C ARG A 729 -2.88 -13.96 -7.75
N SER A 730 -3.34 -12.76 -7.41
CA SER A 730 -3.83 -12.40 -6.08
C SER A 730 -4.96 -13.32 -5.57
N GLY A 731 -5.79 -13.83 -6.49
CA GLY A 731 -6.87 -14.79 -6.19
C GLY A 731 -6.52 -16.27 -6.35
N ALA A 732 -5.26 -16.63 -6.64
CA ALA A 732 -4.92 -18.00 -7.03
C ALA A 732 -4.94 -19.03 -5.89
N SER A 733 -4.86 -18.60 -4.63
CA SER A 733 -5.00 -19.48 -3.47
C SER A 733 -5.62 -18.75 -2.28
N THR A 734 -6.22 -19.49 -1.35
CA THR A 734 -6.75 -18.94 -0.09
C THR A 734 -5.65 -18.28 0.73
N GLN A 735 -4.40 -18.77 0.70
CA GLN A 735 -3.25 -18.14 1.36
C GLN A 735 -2.99 -16.74 0.79
N ARG A 736 -2.98 -16.59 -0.54
CA ARG A 736 -2.83 -15.29 -1.19
C ARG A 736 -3.96 -14.32 -0.85
N LEU A 737 -5.20 -14.80 -0.84
CA LEU A 737 -6.37 -13.99 -0.45
C LEU A 737 -6.29 -13.51 1.01
N LEU A 738 -5.81 -14.36 1.91
CA LEU A 738 -5.70 -14.05 3.34
C LEU A 738 -4.53 -13.13 3.71
N ALA A 739 -3.63 -12.83 2.78
CA ALA A 739 -2.69 -11.71 2.94
C ALA A 739 -3.38 -10.34 3.04
N THR A 740 -4.69 -10.27 2.75
CA THR A 740 -5.55 -9.10 2.99
C THR A 740 -6.55 -9.39 4.09
N ASN A 741 -6.18 -9.14 5.35
CA ASN A 741 -7.02 -9.45 6.51
C ASN A 741 -6.53 -8.78 7.81
N ILE A 742 -7.30 -8.91 8.89
CA ILE A 742 -6.93 -8.44 10.22
C ILE A 742 -6.47 -9.61 11.10
N TYR A 743 -5.31 -9.45 11.73
CA TYR A 743 -4.76 -10.42 12.68
C TYR A 743 -4.33 -9.73 13.98
N LYS A 744 -4.27 -10.51 15.07
CA LYS A 744 -3.78 -10.05 16.37
C LYS A 744 -2.26 -10.06 16.37
N THR A 745 -1.66 -9.00 16.88
CA THR A 745 -0.22 -8.85 17.05
C THR A 745 0.21 -9.28 18.46
N LYS A 746 1.52 -9.43 18.66
CA LYS A 746 2.14 -9.86 19.93
C LYS A 746 1.77 -8.97 21.12
N ASP A 747 1.66 -7.67 20.89
CA ASP A 747 1.27 -6.64 21.86
C ASP A 747 -0.26 -6.55 22.10
N GLY A 748 -1.04 -7.51 21.58
CA GLY A 748 -2.49 -7.62 21.79
C GLY A 748 -3.35 -6.68 20.92
N ARG A 749 -2.72 -5.85 20.09
CA ARG A 749 -3.39 -4.99 19.11
C ARG A 749 -3.93 -5.80 17.94
N SER A 750 -4.85 -5.20 17.17
CA SER A 750 -5.21 -5.70 15.84
C SER A 750 -4.44 -4.92 14.79
N TYR A 751 -3.95 -5.63 13.77
CA TYR A 751 -3.26 -5.05 12.63
C TYR A 751 -3.86 -5.59 11.33
N HIS A 752 -4.16 -4.70 10.39
CA HIS A 752 -4.63 -5.06 9.07
C HIS A 752 -3.41 -5.20 8.13
N VAL A 753 -3.07 -6.44 7.76
CA VAL A 753 -2.13 -6.70 6.65
C VAL A 753 -2.88 -6.65 5.33
N HIS A 754 -2.25 -6.19 4.25
CA HIS A 754 -2.92 -6.05 2.98
C HIS A 754 -2.05 -6.53 1.81
N GLY A 755 -2.64 -7.33 0.92
CA GLY A 755 -1.95 -7.93 -0.22
C GLY A 755 -1.88 -7.00 -1.44
N SER A 756 -2.62 -5.90 -1.48
CA SER A 756 -2.49 -4.82 -2.49
C SER A 756 -2.54 -5.27 -3.96
N MET A 757 -3.33 -6.31 -4.26
CA MET A 757 -3.36 -7.04 -5.56
C MET A 757 -2.02 -7.68 -5.97
N ASN A 758 -0.99 -7.63 -5.13
CA ASN A 758 0.22 -8.41 -5.25
C ASN A 758 0.61 -8.89 -3.84
N PRO A 759 0.11 -10.05 -3.39
CA PRO A 759 0.29 -10.49 -2.01
C PRO A 759 1.72 -10.93 -1.70
N GLU A 760 2.58 -11.12 -2.71
CA GLU A 760 3.91 -11.68 -2.54
C GLU A 760 4.81 -10.85 -1.62
N PRO A 761 4.89 -9.51 -1.71
CA PRO A 761 5.70 -8.73 -0.80
C PRO A 761 5.17 -8.79 0.64
N THR A 762 3.86 -8.91 0.84
CA THR A 762 3.25 -9.06 2.17
C THR A 762 3.56 -10.43 2.78
N LEU A 763 3.42 -11.51 2.00
CA LEU A 763 3.77 -12.87 2.42
C LEU A 763 5.27 -13.00 2.70
N THR A 764 6.11 -12.44 1.83
CA THR A 764 7.57 -12.39 1.99
C THR A 764 7.95 -11.59 3.25
N ALA A 765 7.29 -10.46 3.51
CA ALA A 765 7.51 -9.67 4.72
C ALA A 765 7.22 -10.47 5.99
N LEU A 766 6.20 -11.32 5.96
CA LEU A 766 5.83 -12.21 7.05
C LEU A 766 6.66 -13.51 7.10
N GLY A 767 7.58 -13.74 6.15
CA GLY A 767 8.36 -14.99 6.06
C GLY A 767 7.48 -16.21 5.75
N MET A 768 6.37 -16.00 5.04
CA MET A 768 5.41 -17.05 4.69
C MET A 768 5.62 -17.56 3.27
N ASP A 769 5.28 -18.83 3.06
CA ASP A 769 5.19 -19.41 1.71
C ASP A 769 4.17 -18.65 0.86
N LEU A 770 4.44 -18.53 -0.44
CA LEU A 770 3.60 -17.73 -1.35
C LEU A 770 2.28 -18.42 -1.69
N GLU A 771 2.28 -19.73 -1.86
CA GLU A 771 1.14 -20.49 -2.36
C GLU A 771 0.33 -21.14 -1.23
N GLY A 772 0.98 -21.43 -0.10
CA GLY A 772 0.47 -22.30 0.96
C GLY A 772 0.55 -23.77 0.56
N THR A 773 -0.02 -24.65 1.39
CA THR A 773 -0.14 -26.07 1.03
C THR A 773 -1.48 -26.30 0.32
N ALA A 774 -1.47 -27.00 -0.82
CA ALA A 774 -2.67 -27.27 -1.59
C ALA A 774 -3.68 -28.10 -0.79
N GLY A 775 -4.96 -27.72 -0.86
CA GLY A 775 -6.06 -28.43 -0.20
C GLY A 775 -6.27 -28.07 1.29
N GLU A 776 -5.47 -27.16 1.85
CA GLU A 776 -5.72 -26.66 3.21
C GLU A 776 -7.01 -25.84 3.29
N ASP A 777 -7.74 -26.02 4.40
CA ASP A 777 -8.94 -25.26 4.68
C ASP A 777 -8.64 -23.83 5.19
N TYR A 778 -9.68 -22.99 5.16
CA TYR A 778 -9.60 -21.59 5.56
C TYR A 778 -9.10 -21.40 7.01
N GLU A 779 -9.51 -22.29 7.92
CA GLU A 779 -9.15 -22.20 9.34
C GLU A 779 -7.67 -22.51 9.58
N THR A 780 -7.14 -23.51 8.89
CA THR A 780 -5.73 -23.92 8.96
C THR A 780 -4.82 -22.80 8.48
N ILE A 781 -5.15 -22.20 7.33
CA ILE A 781 -4.40 -21.08 6.77
C ILE A 781 -4.51 -19.85 7.69
N THR A 782 -5.70 -19.57 8.22
CA THR A 782 -5.90 -18.48 9.17
C THR A 782 -5.05 -18.64 10.43
N LYS A 783 -5.00 -19.84 11.03
CA LYS A 783 -4.17 -20.12 12.21
C LYS A 783 -2.68 -19.88 11.91
N ARG A 784 -2.22 -20.21 10.71
CA ARG A 784 -0.86 -19.90 10.25
C ARG A 784 -0.59 -18.40 10.25
N PHE A 785 -1.48 -17.59 9.66
CA PHE A 785 -1.34 -16.13 9.70
C PHE A 785 -1.37 -15.58 11.13
N GLN A 786 -2.27 -16.06 11.98
CA GLN A 786 -2.33 -15.66 13.39
C GLN A 786 -1.04 -15.98 14.14
N GLN A 787 -0.46 -17.16 13.92
CA GLN A 787 0.81 -17.56 14.52
C GLN A 787 1.97 -16.67 14.07
N VAL A 788 2.01 -16.29 12.79
CA VAL A 788 3.08 -15.46 12.24
C VAL A 788 2.92 -14.01 12.66
N VAL A 789 1.75 -13.41 12.44
CA VAL A 789 1.50 -12.00 12.82
C VAL A 789 1.58 -11.81 14.34
N GLY A 790 1.17 -12.81 15.13
CA GLY A 790 1.28 -12.82 16.58
C GLY A 790 2.71 -12.83 17.13
N GLN A 791 3.74 -12.98 16.28
CA GLN A 791 5.14 -12.86 16.68
C GLN A 791 5.67 -11.42 16.60
N HIS A 792 4.97 -10.51 15.92
CA HIS A 792 5.38 -9.12 15.73
C HIS A 792 4.60 -8.17 16.62
N ASP A 793 5.27 -7.14 17.16
CA ASP A 793 4.58 -6.01 17.78
C ASP A 793 3.95 -5.11 16.71
N SER A 794 2.81 -4.49 17.01
CA SER A 794 2.03 -3.75 16.01
C SER A 794 2.79 -2.61 15.32
N LYS A 795 3.64 -1.88 16.06
CA LYS A 795 4.49 -0.80 15.50
C LYS A 795 5.64 -1.33 14.64
N GLU A 796 6.21 -2.47 15.02
CA GLU A 796 7.24 -3.13 14.23
C GLU A 796 6.66 -3.61 12.90
N LEU A 797 5.48 -4.24 12.95
CA LEU A 797 4.77 -4.68 11.76
C LEU A 797 4.33 -3.50 10.87
N ASP A 798 3.91 -2.38 11.47
CA ASP A 798 3.58 -1.15 10.73
C ASP A 798 4.79 -0.64 9.93
N ALA A 799 5.97 -0.58 10.55
CA ALA A 799 7.21 -0.17 9.89
C ALA A 799 7.67 -1.21 8.85
N LEU A 800 7.53 -2.51 9.15
CA LEU A 800 7.86 -3.60 8.24
C LEU A 800 7.06 -3.48 6.94
N MET A 801 5.74 -3.33 7.05
CA MET A 801 4.86 -3.23 5.89
C MET A 801 5.02 -1.91 5.16
N ASN A 802 4.86 -0.77 5.84
CA ASN A 802 4.80 0.54 5.19
C ASN A 802 6.17 1.09 4.82
N ASP A 803 7.19 0.91 5.66
CA ASP A 803 8.48 1.57 5.47
C ASP A 803 9.47 0.70 4.72
N LYS A 804 9.52 -0.61 5.01
CA LYS A 804 10.45 -1.56 4.37
C LYS A 804 9.88 -2.16 3.08
N TYR A 805 8.70 -2.78 3.14
CA TYR A 805 8.11 -3.48 1.98
C TYR A 805 7.21 -2.58 1.11
N LYS A 806 6.90 -1.36 1.56
CA LYS A 806 6.01 -0.41 0.88
C LYS A 806 4.62 -0.97 0.58
N GLN A 807 4.18 -1.95 1.38
CA GLN A 807 2.87 -2.56 1.32
C GLN A 807 1.88 -1.81 2.20
N ALA A 808 0.61 -1.84 1.78
CA ALA A 808 -0.46 -1.30 2.59
C ALA A 808 -0.60 -2.12 3.88
N GLY A 809 -0.79 -1.42 4.99
CA GLY A 809 -1.04 -2.03 6.28
C GLY A 809 -1.23 -0.95 7.33
N THR A 810 -1.98 -1.25 8.38
CA THR A 810 -2.20 -0.30 9.47
C THR A 810 -2.53 -1.01 10.76
N ILE A 811 -2.11 -0.40 11.86
CA ILE A 811 -2.69 -0.69 13.17
C ILE A 811 -4.18 -0.33 13.11
N CYS A 812 -5.05 -1.20 13.63
CA CYS A 812 -6.44 -0.87 13.84
C CYS A 812 -6.52 0.11 15.02
N HIS A 813 -6.83 1.37 14.74
CA HIS A 813 -6.94 2.42 15.75
C HIS A 813 -8.39 2.60 16.18
N SER A 814 -8.65 2.95 17.44
CA SER A 814 -9.94 3.54 17.78
C SER A 814 -10.06 4.92 17.13
N THR A 815 -11.28 5.44 17.01
CA THR A 815 -11.51 6.81 16.53
C THR A 815 -10.70 7.84 17.32
N GLU A 816 -10.72 7.73 18.65
CA GLU A 816 -10.03 8.64 19.57
C GLU A 816 -8.50 8.50 19.46
N GLU A 817 -8.00 7.27 19.26
CA GLU A 817 -6.58 7.03 19.00
C GLU A 817 -6.15 7.68 17.70
N PHE A 818 -6.91 7.47 16.61
CA PHE A 818 -6.62 8.05 15.31
C PHE A 818 -6.55 9.58 15.38
N TRP A 819 -7.51 10.25 16.02
CA TRP A 819 -7.49 11.71 16.20
C TRP A 819 -6.30 12.23 17.01
N LYS A 820 -5.73 11.40 17.88
CA LYS A 820 -4.53 11.76 18.66
C LYS A 820 -3.23 11.56 17.88
N THR A 821 -3.24 10.80 16.80
CA THR A 821 -2.06 10.66 15.92
C THR A 821 -1.75 11.97 15.20
N GLU A 822 -0.48 12.16 14.85
CA GLU A 822 -0.07 13.33 14.05
C GLU A 822 -0.77 13.38 12.69
N HIS A 823 -1.09 12.21 12.12
CA HIS A 823 -1.84 12.11 10.87
C HIS A 823 -3.30 12.53 11.01
N GLY A 824 -3.98 12.04 12.06
CA GLY A 824 -5.36 12.44 12.35
C GLY A 824 -5.50 13.93 12.65
N LYS A 825 -4.54 14.52 13.38
CA LYS A 825 -4.51 15.98 13.62
C LYS A 825 -4.30 16.77 12.34
N ALA A 826 -3.37 16.36 11.48
CA ALA A 826 -3.07 17.06 10.24
C ALA A 826 -4.29 17.13 9.29
N ASN A 827 -5.11 16.07 9.25
CA ASN A 827 -6.31 16.02 8.42
C ASN A 827 -7.58 16.53 9.12
N ALA A 828 -7.51 16.96 10.39
CA ALA A 828 -8.69 17.26 11.19
C ALA A 828 -9.55 18.41 10.64
N HIS A 829 -8.94 19.31 9.86
CA HIS A 829 -9.58 20.46 9.23
C HIS A 829 -10.36 20.12 7.96
N VAL A 830 -10.23 18.90 7.43
CA VAL A 830 -10.88 18.48 6.19
C VAL A 830 -12.14 17.67 6.49
N GLY A 831 -13.23 17.98 5.78
CA GLY A 831 -14.45 17.20 5.77
C GLY A 831 -14.39 16.07 4.74
N LEU A 832 -15.02 16.27 3.57
CA LEU A 832 -15.11 15.26 2.51
C LEU A 832 -14.06 15.44 1.39
N TYR A 833 -13.64 16.67 1.12
CA TYR A 833 -12.70 17.01 0.04
C TYR A 833 -12.06 18.37 0.29
N GLU A 834 -10.94 18.63 -0.38
CA GLU A 834 -10.33 19.95 -0.50
C GLU A 834 -10.47 20.46 -1.94
N LEU A 835 -10.64 21.77 -2.10
CA LEU A 835 -10.80 22.44 -3.39
C LEU A 835 -9.97 23.73 -3.40
N LYS A 836 -9.02 23.85 -4.33
CA LYS A 836 -8.07 24.97 -4.39
C LYS A 836 -7.94 25.49 -5.83
N ARG A 837 -8.16 26.79 -6.04
CA ARG A 837 -7.81 27.49 -7.30
C ARG A 837 -6.31 27.74 -7.31
N SER A 838 -5.65 27.53 -8.45
CA SER A 838 -4.25 27.91 -8.58
C SER A 838 -4.11 29.42 -8.82
N PRO A 839 -3.25 30.15 -8.08
CA PRO A 839 -3.04 31.58 -8.30
C PRO A 839 -2.20 31.88 -9.56
N GLU A 840 -1.43 30.90 -10.04
CA GLU A 840 -0.48 31.07 -11.17
C GLU A 840 -1.16 31.01 -12.54
N TYR A 841 -2.34 30.38 -12.63
CA TYR A 841 -3.03 30.12 -13.88
C TYR A 841 -4.33 30.91 -13.95
N ASN A 842 -4.38 31.89 -14.86
CA ASN A 842 -5.43 32.92 -14.93
C ASN A 842 -6.20 32.91 -16.26
N GLN A 843 -6.41 31.72 -16.85
CA GLN A 843 -7.30 31.56 -18.00
C GLN A 843 -8.68 32.15 -17.69
N PRO A 844 -9.40 32.72 -18.68
CA PRO A 844 -10.65 33.41 -18.41
C PRO A 844 -11.73 32.47 -17.86
N ALA A 845 -12.66 33.06 -17.10
CA ALA A 845 -13.84 32.39 -16.60
C ALA A 845 -14.73 31.91 -17.76
N GLY A 846 -15.21 30.68 -17.67
CA GLY A 846 -16.12 30.12 -18.67
C GLY A 846 -16.43 28.63 -18.48
N TRP A 847 -17.60 28.23 -18.98
CA TRP A 847 -17.97 26.82 -19.08
C TRP A 847 -17.12 26.09 -20.13
N TRP A 848 -17.16 24.75 -20.11
CA TRP A 848 -16.58 23.97 -21.21
C TRP A 848 -17.37 24.25 -22.50
N PRO A 849 -16.70 24.23 -23.67
CA PRO A 849 -17.36 24.48 -24.95
C PRO A 849 -18.37 23.37 -25.26
N GLU A 850 -19.39 23.73 -26.03
CA GLU A 850 -20.32 22.75 -26.57
C GLU A 850 -19.62 21.85 -27.60
N HIS A 851 -19.98 20.57 -27.60
CA HIS A 851 -19.47 19.61 -28.57
C HIS A 851 -20.54 19.34 -29.64
N ASP A 852 -20.23 19.56 -30.91
CA ASP A 852 -21.21 19.47 -32.01
C ASP A 852 -21.95 18.14 -32.04
N SER A 853 -21.23 17.04 -31.79
CA SER A 853 -21.83 15.72 -31.82
C SER A 853 -22.70 15.45 -30.57
N LEU A 854 -22.38 16.05 -29.42
CA LEU A 854 -23.02 15.77 -28.13
C LEU A 854 -23.16 17.06 -27.31
N PRO A 855 -24.04 17.98 -27.73
CA PRO A 855 -24.21 19.26 -27.05
C PRO A 855 -24.80 19.04 -25.66
N SER A 856 -24.38 19.89 -24.72
CA SER A 856 -24.88 19.88 -23.35
C SER A 856 -26.20 20.62 -23.23
N SER A 857 -26.99 20.25 -22.22
CA SER A 857 -28.30 20.87 -21.99
C SER A 857 -28.71 20.72 -20.52
N ALA A 858 -29.78 21.41 -20.11
CA ALA A 858 -30.37 21.19 -18.79
C ALA A 858 -30.81 19.72 -18.56
N SER A 859 -31.17 18.97 -19.61
CA SER A 859 -31.54 17.55 -19.51
C SER A 859 -30.35 16.60 -19.56
N ARG A 860 -29.21 17.02 -20.14
CA ARG A 860 -27.95 16.26 -20.20
C ARG A 860 -26.80 17.17 -19.72
N PRO A 861 -26.70 17.41 -18.39
CA PRO A 861 -25.93 18.56 -17.89
C PRO A 861 -24.43 18.50 -18.13
N LEU A 862 -23.82 17.32 -18.21
CA LEU A 862 -22.39 17.16 -18.47
C LEU A 862 -22.06 16.65 -19.88
N ALA A 863 -23.04 16.59 -20.80
CA ALA A 863 -22.76 16.18 -22.17
C ALA A 863 -21.65 17.03 -22.82
N GLY A 864 -20.78 16.38 -23.60
CA GLY A 864 -19.64 17.03 -24.26
C GLY A 864 -18.44 17.35 -23.36
N LEU A 865 -18.57 17.26 -22.03
CA LEU A 865 -17.47 17.46 -21.08
C LEU A 865 -16.49 16.28 -21.16
N LYS A 866 -15.20 16.55 -21.41
CA LYS A 866 -14.18 15.50 -21.59
C LYS A 866 -13.39 15.26 -20.29
N VAL A 867 -13.32 13.99 -19.88
CA VAL A 867 -12.65 13.56 -18.64
C VAL A 867 -11.60 12.50 -18.95
N VAL A 868 -10.34 12.77 -18.62
CA VAL A 868 -9.28 11.75 -18.63
C VAL A 868 -9.31 11.04 -17.27
N ASP A 869 -9.48 9.73 -17.30
CA ASP A 869 -9.55 8.85 -16.13
C ASP A 869 -8.25 8.03 -16.03
N LEU A 870 -7.39 8.39 -15.07
CA LEU A 870 -6.15 7.71 -14.69
C LEU A 870 -6.34 6.97 -13.36
N THR A 871 -7.35 6.10 -13.31
CA THR A 871 -7.77 5.44 -12.07
C THR A 871 -7.87 3.90 -12.19
N ARG A 872 -7.88 3.24 -11.03
CA ARG A 872 -7.93 1.77 -10.86
C ARG A 872 -8.87 1.38 -9.73
N VAL A 873 -9.32 0.14 -9.74
CA VAL A 873 -10.10 -0.47 -8.64
C VAL A 873 -11.48 0.16 -8.43
N ILE A 874 -11.76 0.90 -7.35
CA ILE A 874 -13.15 1.28 -6.98
C ILE A 874 -13.36 2.78 -6.75
N ALA A 875 -12.68 3.42 -5.80
CA ALA A 875 -13.04 4.78 -5.35
C ALA A 875 -13.04 5.85 -6.46
N ALA A 876 -11.89 6.05 -7.10
CA ALA A 876 -11.79 7.00 -8.20
C ALA A 876 -12.51 6.54 -9.50
N PRO A 877 -12.60 5.24 -9.84
CA PRO A 877 -13.51 4.78 -10.88
C PRO A 877 -15.00 5.06 -10.59
N ALA A 878 -15.45 5.00 -9.35
CA ALA A 878 -16.83 5.35 -8.98
C ALA A 878 -17.11 6.85 -9.19
N LEU A 879 -16.12 7.71 -8.93
CA LEU A 879 -16.16 9.15 -9.24
C LEU A 879 -16.42 9.38 -10.74
N THR A 880 -15.55 8.83 -11.60
CA THR A 880 -15.64 9.07 -13.05
C THR A 880 -16.85 8.38 -13.67
N ARG A 881 -17.33 7.27 -13.08
CA ARG A 881 -18.63 6.69 -13.42
C ARG A 881 -19.78 7.64 -13.09
N GLY A 882 -19.76 8.29 -11.93
CA GLY A 882 -20.76 9.31 -11.56
C GLY A 882 -20.80 10.48 -12.54
N LEU A 883 -19.64 10.98 -12.96
CA LEU A 883 -19.54 12.01 -14.01
C LEU A 883 -20.11 11.51 -15.36
N ALA A 884 -19.81 10.27 -15.74
CA ALA A 884 -20.33 9.67 -16.97
C ALA A 884 -21.85 9.47 -16.92
N GLU A 885 -22.41 9.09 -15.76
CA GLU A 885 -23.86 8.95 -15.54
C GLU A 885 -24.59 10.30 -15.73
N MET A 886 -23.95 11.40 -15.34
CA MET A 886 -24.44 12.77 -15.57
C MET A 886 -24.20 13.28 -17.01
N GLY A 887 -23.52 12.50 -17.85
CA GLY A 887 -23.38 12.73 -19.29
C GLY A 887 -21.96 13.00 -19.80
N ALA A 888 -20.95 13.03 -18.91
CA ALA A 888 -19.57 13.30 -19.32
C ALA A 888 -19.02 12.19 -20.25
N SER A 889 -18.10 12.57 -21.12
CA SER A 889 -17.35 11.68 -22.02
C SER A 889 -16.02 11.32 -21.37
N VAL A 890 -15.87 10.07 -20.96
CA VAL A 890 -14.72 9.63 -20.15
C VAL A 890 -13.80 8.72 -20.96
N MET A 891 -12.52 9.09 -21.05
CA MET A 891 -11.46 8.24 -21.59
C MET A 891 -10.61 7.73 -20.44
N ARG A 892 -10.78 6.46 -20.10
CA ARG A 892 -9.95 5.76 -19.12
C ARG A 892 -8.67 5.28 -19.78
N VAL A 893 -7.55 5.57 -19.16
CA VAL A 893 -6.22 5.14 -19.60
C VAL A 893 -5.61 4.26 -18.51
N ALA A 894 -5.50 2.97 -18.80
CA ALA A 894 -4.81 1.99 -17.97
C ALA A 894 -3.40 1.70 -18.52
N SER A 895 -2.56 1.02 -17.73
CA SER A 895 -1.30 0.49 -18.23
C SER A 895 -1.44 -1.03 -18.43
N PRO A 896 -0.94 -1.59 -19.54
CA PRO A 896 -1.00 -3.03 -19.78
C PRO A 896 -0.12 -3.84 -18.82
N HIS A 897 0.81 -3.18 -18.11
CA HIS A 897 1.77 -3.81 -17.20
C HIS A 897 1.49 -3.54 -15.72
N VAL A 898 0.34 -2.95 -15.40
CA VAL A 898 -0.06 -2.66 -14.02
C VAL A 898 -1.36 -3.41 -13.75
N THR A 899 -1.38 -4.21 -12.67
CA THR A 899 -2.55 -5.03 -12.32
C THR A 899 -3.81 -4.17 -12.11
N ASP A 900 -5.00 -4.70 -12.35
CA ASP A 900 -6.27 -4.03 -12.04
C ASP A 900 -7.31 -5.07 -11.64
N LEU A 901 -8.41 -4.61 -11.06
CA LEU A 901 -9.44 -5.50 -10.54
C LEU A 901 -10.51 -5.77 -11.62
N SER A 902 -10.34 -6.83 -12.40
CA SER A 902 -11.28 -7.17 -13.50
C SER A 902 -12.73 -7.37 -13.04
N LEU A 903 -12.93 -7.91 -11.82
CA LEU A 903 -14.25 -8.25 -11.29
C LEU A 903 -15.18 -7.06 -11.04
N VAL A 904 -14.71 -5.82 -11.16
CA VAL A 904 -15.54 -4.61 -11.00
C VAL A 904 -15.78 -3.87 -12.31
N HIS A 905 -15.16 -4.28 -13.43
CA HIS A 905 -15.28 -3.57 -14.71
C HIS A 905 -16.71 -3.53 -15.23
N GLN A 906 -17.49 -4.59 -15.02
CA GLN A 906 -18.90 -4.65 -15.42
C GLN A 906 -19.81 -3.63 -14.72
N ASP A 907 -19.39 -3.08 -13.57
CA ASP A 907 -20.11 -1.99 -12.87
C ASP A 907 -19.43 -0.63 -13.07
N LEU A 908 -18.10 -0.57 -12.96
CA LEU A 908 -17.37 0.71 -12.85
C LEU A 908 -16.91 1.31 -14.19
N ASN A 909 -16.96 0.56 -15.30
CA ASN A 909 -16.57 1.06 -16.63
C ASN A 909 -17.76 1.53 -17.51
N TRP A 910 -18.96 1.66 -16.93
CA TRP A 910 -20.08 2.28 -17.64
C TRP A 910 -19.79 3.73 -18.00
N GLY A 911 -20.05 4.09 -19.27
CA GLY A 911 -19.82 5.43 -19.80
C GLY A 911 -18.36 5.80 -20.09
N LYS A 912 -17.43 4.84 -20.04
CA LYS A 912 -15.99 5.09 -20.23
C LYS A 912 -15.41 4.29 -21.38
N TRP A 913 -14.76 4.95 -22.33
CA TRP A 913 -13.82 4.25 -23.20
C TRP A 913 -12.60 3.81 -22.39
N THR A 914 -11.99 2.69 -22.75
CA THR A 914 -10.87 2.10 -22.00
C THR A 914 -9.68 1.83 -22.92
N SER A 915 -8.65 2.64 -22.83
CA SER A 915 -7.41 2.51 -23.58
C SER A 915 -6.24 2.06 -22.70
N GLU A 916 -5.20 1.53 -23.33
CA GLU A 916 -3.95 1.13 -22.67
C GLU A 916 -2.79 1.99 -23.20
N LEU A 917 -2.03 2.58 -22.28
CA LEU A 917 -0.81 3.34 -22.56
C LEU A 917 0.29 2.94 -21.56
N HIS A 918 1.50 2.69 -22.05
CA HIS A 918 2.66 2.44 -21.19
C HIS A 918 3.50 3.71 -21.03
N LEU A 919 3.34 4.41 -19.90
CA LEU A 919 3.96 5.74 -19.71
C LEU A 919 5.49 5.75 -19.62
N LYS A 920 6.19 4.61 -19.65
CA LYS A 920 7.64 4.62 -19.89
C LYS A 920 7.99 4.85 -21.35
N ASP A 921 7.07 4.60 -22.26
CA ASP A 921 7.23 4.84 -23.68
C ASP A 921 6.87 6.30 -23.99
N GLU A 922 7.75 6.98 -24.71
CA GLU A 922 7.59 8.41 -24.98
C GLU A 922 6.39 8.71 -25.87
N GLU A 923 6.13 7.86 -26.86
CA GLU A 923 4.97 7.98 -27.75
C GLU A 923 3.66 7.85 -26.99
N ASP A 924 3.58 6.91 -26.05
CA ASP A 924 2.39 6.70 -25.24
C ASP A 924 2.17 7.83 -24.23
N ARG A 925 3.24 8.37 -23.64
CA ARG A 925 3.16 9.62 -22.86
C ARG A 925 2.64 10.77 -23.73
N ALA A 926 3.13 10.91 -24.95
CA ALA A 926 2.68 11.96 -25.86
C ALA A 926 1.18 11.83 -26.19
N LYS A 927 0.68 10.61 -26.44
CA LYS A 927 -0.76 10.34 -26.64
C LYS A 927 -1.59 10.75 -25.42
N LEU A 928 -1.14 10.42 -24.20
CA LEU A 928 -1.82 10.86 -22.97
C LEU A 928 -1.82 12.39 -22.83
N ILE A 929 -0.69 13.05 -23.14
CA ILE A 929 -0.60 14.51 -23.12
C ILE A 929 -1.61 15.14 -24.08
N GLU A 930 -1.77 14.60 -25.29
CA GLU A 930 -2.77 15.10 -26.25
C GLU A 930 -4.21 14.90 -25.75
N LEU A 931 -4.51 13.76 -25.12
CA LEU A 931 -5.80 13.55 -24.44
C LEU A 931 -6.05 14.62 -23.36
N ILE A 932 -5.06 14.91 -22.53
CA ILE A 932 -5.14 15.90 -21.43
C ILE A 932 -5.31 17.32 -21.96
N LYS A 933 -4.60 17.69 -23.04
CA LYS A 933 -4.70 19.02 -23.66
C LYS A 933 -6.12 19.34 -24.13
N ASP A 934 -6.87 18.35 -24.59
CA ASP A 934 -8.25 18.50 -25.04
C ASP A 934 -9.30 18.26 -23.92
N ALA A 935 -8.87 17.70 -22.79
CA ALA A 935 -9.76 17.42 -21.66
C ALA A 935 -10.13 18.67 -20.85
N ASP A 936 -11.22 18.56 -20.09
CA ASP A 936 -11.66 19.57 -19.12
C ASP A 936 -11.32 19.17 -17.69
N ILE A 937 -11.20 17.86 -17.44
CA ILE A 937 -10.91 17.26 -16.14
C ILE A 937 -9.92 16.11 -16.33
N VAL A 938 -8.95 16.02 -15.42
CA VAL A 938 -8.11 14.83 -15.22
C VAL A 938 -8.39 14.29 -13.83
N VAL A 939 -8.62 12.98 -13.72
CA VAL A 939 -8.81 12.29 -12.44
C VAL A 939 -7.71 11.24 -12.27
N GLU A 940 -6.96 11.32 -11.17
CA GLU A 940 -5.86 10.41 -10.83
C GLU A 940 -6.18 9.65 -9.52
N GLY A 941 -6.01 8.33 -9.55
CA GLY A 941 -6.11 7.46 -8.36
C GLY A 941 -4.84 6.65 -8.07
N TYR A 942 -3.69 7.08 -8.59
CA TYR A 942 -2.40 6.44 -8.31
C TYR A 942 -1.81 6.96 -7.00
N ARG A 943 -0.88 6.18 -6.42
CA ARG A 943 -0.18 6.60 -5.20
C ARG A 943 0.49 7.98 -5.44
N PRO A 944 0.41 8.92 -4.47
CA PRO A 944 1.10 10.20 -4.57
C PRO A 944 2.56 10.04 -4.97
N GLY A 945 3.06 10.83 -5.93
CA GLY A 945 4.40 10.66 -6.49
C GLY A 945 4.50 9.87 -7.78
N VAL A 946 3.51 9.04 -8.14
CA VAL A 946 3.64 8.16 -9.31
C VAL A 946 3.56 8.94 -10.62
N MET A 947 2.53 9.76 -10.82
CA MET A 947 2.36 10.51 -12.06
C MET A 947 3.40 11.64 -12.22
N GLU A 948 3.90 12.19 -11.12
CA GLU A 948 4.97 13.19 -11.09
C GLU A 948 6.27 12.68 -11.76
N LYS A 949 6.58 11.38 -11.66
CA LYS A 949 7.75 10.77 -12.33
C LYS A 949 7.67 10.81 -13.85
N TYR A 950 6.47 10.93 -14.40
CA TYR A 950 6.21 10.98 -15.83
C TYR A 950 5.96 12.42 -16.33
N GLY A 951 6.25 13.44 -15.51
CA GLY A 951 5.99 14.84 -15.85
C GLY A 951 4.49 15.17 -15.90
N LEU A 952 3.69 14.50 -15.07
CA LEU A 952 2.24 14.65 -15.00
C LEU A 952 1.80 15.02 -13.58
N SER A 953 2.59 15.83 -12.88
CA SER A 953 2.15 16.45 -11.63
C SER A 953 0.98 17.41 -11.88
N ARG A 954 0.30 17.84 -10.81
CA ARG A 954 -0.75 18.88 -10.93
C ARG A 954 -0.21 20.15 -11.59
N LYS A 955 1.03 20.54 -11.29
CA LYS A 955 1.69 21.69 -11.91
C LYS A 955 1.91 21.44 -13.40
N ASP A 956 2.42 20.28 -13.77
CA ASP A 956 2.68 19.95 -15.17
C ASP A 956 1.39 19.94 -15.99
N ILE A 957 0.32 19.34 -15.45
CA ILE A 957 -1.00 19.33 -16.10
C ILE A 957 -1.54 20.75 -16.30
N PHE A 958 -1.38 21.65 -15.31
CA PHE A 958 -1.80 23.04 -15.46
C PHE A 958 -0.95 23.80 -16.48
N GLU A 959 0.36 23.52 -16.51
CA GLU A 959 1.30 24.09 -17.46
C GLU A 959 0.97 23.71 -18.91
N LEU A 960 0.59 22.44 -19.15
CA LEU A 960 0.19 21.95 -20.47
C LEU A 960 -0.98 22.72 -21.08
N VAL A 961 -1.81 23.34 -20.24
CA VAL A 961 -3.04 24.04 -20.65
C VAL A 961 -3.02 25.54 -20.38
N LYS A 962 -1.86 26.10 -19.99
CA LYS A 962 -1.76 27.52 -19.58
C LYS A 962 -2.21 28.50 -20.68
N ASP A 963 -1.95 28.14 -21.94
CA ASP A 963 -2.23 28.98 -23.12
C ASP A 963 -3.63 28.73 -23.70
N ARG A 964 -4.44 27.83 -23.09
CA ARG A 964 -5.83 27.62 -23.49
C ARG A 964 -6.70 28.80 -23.07
N ASN A 965 -7.83 28.96 -23.75
CA ASN A 965 -8.88 29.91 -23.36
C ASN A 965 -9.68 29.47 -22.13
N ARG A 966 -9.30 28.38 -21.47
CA ARG A 966 -9.91 27.88 -20.23
C ARG A 966 -8.91 27.02 -19.45
N GLY A 967 -9.00 27.04 -18.13
CA GLY A 967 -8.19 26.17 -17.28
C GLY A 967 -8.75 24.75 -17.17
N ILE A 968 -8.01 23.90 -16.46
CA ILE A 968 -8.34 22.48 -16.25
C ILE A 968 -8.60 22.18 -14.77
N ILE A 969 -9.36 21.13 -14.49
CA ILE A 969 -9.56 20.60 -13.14
C ILE A 969 -8.74 19.33 -12.99
N HIS A 970 -7.88 19.26 -11.97
CA HIS A 970 -7.12 18.05 -11.66
C HIS A 970 -7.55 17.49 -10.30
N VAL A 971 -8.25 16.35 -10.35
CA VAL A 971 -8.76 15.62 -9.19
C VAL A 971 -7.78 14.51 -8.81
N LYS A 972 -7.38 14.45 -7.55
CA LYS A 972 -6.53 13.37 -7.03
C LYS A 972 -7.25 12.64 -5.89
N GLU A 973 -7.15 11.32 -5.89
CA GLU A 973 -7.68 10.44 -4.85
C GLU A 973 -6.58 9.59 -4.21
N ASN A 974 -6.61 9.46 -2.88
CA ASN A 974 -5.74 8.53 -2.15
C ASN A 974 -6.42 7.97 -0.89
N CYS A 975 -5.76 7.03 -0.20
CA CYS A 975 -6.31 6.48 1.04
C CYS A 975 -6.19 7.43 2.24
N TYR A 976 -4.98 7.93 2.52
CA TYR A 976 -4.68 8.53 3.81
C TYR A 976 -5.07 10.01 3.96
N GLY A 977 -5.35 10.72 2.86
CA GLY A 977 -5.44 12.17 2.83
C GLY A 977 -4.13 12.82 2.37
N TRP A 978 -4.17 14.14 2.22
CA TRP A 978 -3.13 14.96 1.61
C TRP A 978 -2.32 15.77 2.62
N ASN A 979 -2.53 15.47 3.91
CA ASN A 979 -1.86 16.12 5.02
C ASN A 979 -1.31 15.06 5.98
N GLY A 980 -0.22 15.38 6.67
CA GLY A 980 0.35 14.52 7.73
C GLY A 980 1.35 13.47 7.24
N PRO A 981 1.95 12.73 8.19
CA PRO A 981 3.08 11.83 7.90
C PRO A 981 2.73 10.60 7.05
N TRP A 982 1.46 10.23 6.93
CA TRP A 982 1.05 9.02 6.19
C TRP A 982 0.57 9.29 4.77
N GLN A 983 0.58 10.54 4.30
CA GLN A 983 0.10 10.93 2.97
C GLN A 983 0.72 10.14 1.79
N GLY A 984 1.96 9.64 1.94
CA GLY A 984 2.66 8.86 0.92
C GLY A 984 2.47 7.33 1.02
N ARG A 985 1.76 6.85 2.05
CA ARG A 985 1.52 5.41 2.26
C ARG A 985 0.49 4.88 1.26
N SER A 986 0.56 3.59 0.98
CA SER A 986 -0.47 2.90 0.20
C SER A 986 -1.62 2.57 1.11
N GLY A 987 -2.83 2.67 0.59
CA GLY A 987 -3.99 2.20 1.31
C GLY A 987 -5.12 1.84 0.37
N TRP A 988 -6.15 1.32 1.01
CA TRP A 988 -7.34 0.69 0.47
C TRP A 988 -8.47 0.98 1.43
N GLN A 989 -9.73 0.75 1.05
CA GLN A 989 -10.84 0.97 1.98
C GLN A 989 -10.61 0.24 3.30
N GLN A 990 -10.22 -1.03 3.29
CA GLN A 990 -10.10 -1.81 4.52
C GLN A 990 -9.02 -1.23 5.45
N ILE A 991 -8.00 -0.58 4.86
CA ILE A 991 -6.99 0.18 5.59
C ILE A 991 -7.58 1.46 6.17
N SER A 992 -8.37 2.21 5.40
CA SER A 992 -9.08 3.41 5.90
C SER A 992 -10.00 3.06 7.06
N ASP A 993 -10.79 2.01 6.92
CA ASP A 993 -11.75 1.53 7.92
C ASP A 993 -11.04 1.12 9.23
N ALA A 994 -9.91 0.41 9.12
CA ALA A 994 -9.08 0.03 10.26
C ALA A 994 -8.36 1.23 10.89
N CYS A 995 -7.84 2.14 10.06
CA CYS A 995 -7.10 3.32 10.49
C CYS A 995 -8.01 4.33 11.21
N CYS A 996 -9.26 4.47 10.80
CA CYS A 996 -10.18 5.50 11.27
C CYS A 996 -11.11 5.06 12.41
N GLY A 997 -11.03 3.80 12.88
CA GLY A 997 -11.88 3.28 13.95
C GLY A 997 -13.16 2.58 13.51
N VAL A 998 -13.43 2.50 12.21
CA VAL A 998 -14.64 1.86 11.67
C VAL A 998 -14.62 0.35 11.95
N SER A 999 -13.46 -0.31 11.76
CA SER A 999 -13.34 -1.76 12.01
C SER A 999 -13.45 -2.15 13.49
N LEU A 1000 -12.93 -1.33 14.40
CA LEU A 1000 -13.10 -1.56 15.84
C LEU A 1000 -14.53 -1.28 16.29
N GLY A 1001 -15.17 -0.22 15.77
CA GLY A 1001 -16.58 0.08 16.07
C GLY A 1001 -17.50 -1.08 15.66
N PHE A 1002 -17.28 -1.66 14.48
CA PHE A 1002 -18.09 -2.79 14.01
C PHE A 1002 -17.91 -4.05 14.87
N ALA A 1003 -16.67 -4.38 15.23
CA ALA A 1003 -16.38 -5.49 16.14
C ALA A 1003 -17.05 -5.31 17.52
N LYS A 1004 -16.93 -4.12 18.09
CA LYS A 1004 -17.55 -3.77 19.37
C LYS A 1004 -19.08 -3.84 19.33
N ALA A 1005 -19.69 -3.43 18.23
CA ALA A 1005 -21.15 -3.50 18.07
C ALA A 1005 -21.67 -4.95 18.07
N MET A 1006 -20.87 -5.91 17.59
CA MET A 1006 -21.16 -7.35 17.66
C MET A 1006 -20.79 -7.99 19.02
N GLY A 1007 -20.32 -7.20 19.99
CA GLY A 1007 -20.00 -7.67 21.34
C GLY A 1007 -18.63 -8.33 21.50
N LEU A 1008 -17.67 -8.06 20.60
CA LEU A 1008 -16.30 -8.56 20.71
C LEU A 1008 -15.48 -7.75 21.73
N GLU A 1009 -14.42 -8.37 22.26
CA GLU A 1009 -13.53 -7.82 23.29
C GLU A 1009 -12.76 -6.56 22.81
N ASP A 1010 -12.34 -5.74 23.79
CA ASP A 1010 -11.51 -4.57 23.52
C ASP A 1010 -10.22 -5.00 22.79
N ASN A 1011 -9.95 -4.36 21.65
CA ASN A 1011 -8.85 -4.59 20.69
C ASN A 1011 -9.08 -5.62 19.57
N GLU A 1012 -10.18 -6.36 19.47
CA GLU A 1012 -10.49 -7.12 18.24
C GLU A 1012 -11.16 -6.21 17.20
N ALA A 1013 -10.66 -6.18 15.97
CA ALA A 1013 -11.20 -5.37 14.88
C ALA A 1013 -11.73 -6.27 13.75
N VAL A 1014 -12.83 -5.87 13.12
CA VAL A 1014 -13.45 -6.60 12.01
C VAL A 1014 -13.71 -5.62 10.88
N THR A 1015 -13.25 -5.93 9.67
CA THR A 1015 -13.52 -5.10 8.50
C THR A 1015 -15.04 -5.07 8.21
N PRO A 1016 -15.67 -3.89 8.16
CA PRO A 1016 -17.06 -3.77 7.74
C PRO A 1016 -17.28 -4.35 6.33
N VAL A 1017 -18.50 -4.80 6.07
CA VAL A 1017 -18.81 -5.49 4.80
C VAL A 1017 -19.20 -4.47 3.72
N PHE A 1018 -18.85 -4.78 2.47
CA PHE A 1018 -19.02 -3.97 1.25
C PHE A 1018 -18.03 -2.81 1.09
N PRO A 1019 -17.70 -2.42 -0.16
CA PRO A 1019 -16.80 -1.31 -0.47
C PRO A 1019 -17.44 0.08 -0.27
N ASN A 1020 -18.06 0.30 0.88
CA ASN A 1020 -18.77 1.54 1.20
C ASN A 1020 -17.88 2.80 1.17
N SER A 1021 -16.69 2.77 1.78
CA SER A 1021 -15.77 3.92 1.80
C SER A 1021 -15.26 4.25 0.40
N ASP A 1022 -15.01 3.26 -0.45
CA ASP A 1022 -14.63 3.49 -1.84
C ASP A 1022 -15.74 4.21 -2.62
N TYR A 1023 -16.97 3.66 -2.64
CA TYR A 1023 -18.08 4.25 -3.39
C TYR A 1023 -18.46 5.65 -2.88
N CYS A 1024 -18.46 5.86 -1.57
CA CYS A 1024 -18.81 7.14 -0.99
C CYS A 1024 -17.72 8.20 -1.24
N THR A 1025 -16.44 7.82 -1.24
CA THR A 1025 -15.35 8.71 -1.68
C THR A 1025 -15.51 9.08 -3.15
N GLY A 1026 -15.98 8.15 -3.98
CA GLY A 1026 -16.35 8.41 -5.37
C GLY A 1026 -17.44 9.47 -5.53
N ILE A 1027 -18.54 9.36 -4.77
CA ILE A 1027 -19.64 10.36 -4.78
C ILE A 1027 -19.13 11.73 -4.28
N ALA A 1028 -18.32 11.75 -3.21
CA ALA A 1028 -17.72 12.97 -2.70
C ALA A 1028 -16.83 13.64 -3.76
N GLY A 1029 -16.03 12.87 -4.50
CA GLY A 1029 -15.21 13.39 -5.58
C GLY A 1029 -15.98 13.87 -6.80
N ALA A 1030 -17.11 13.23 -7.15
CA ALA A 1030 -17.97 13.70 -8.24
C ALA A 1030 -18.61 15.04 -7.85
N THR A 1031 -19.09 15.14 -6.61
CA THR A 1031 -19.61 16.39 -6.02
C THR A 1031 -18.56 17.50 -6.00
N ALA A 1032 -17.33 17.19 -5.57
CA ALA A 1032 -16.22 18.14 -5.55
C ALA A 1032 -15.82 18.60 -6.96
N THR A 1033 -15.94 17.72 -7.95
CA THR A 1033 -15.69 18.04 -9.36
C THR A 1033 -16.77 18.97 -9.92
N LEU A 1034 -18.05 18.74 -9.60
CA LEU A 1034 -19.14 19.67 -9.94
C LEU A 1034 -18.91 21.05 -9.31
N HIS A 1035 -18.48 21.07 -8.04
CA HIS A 1035 -18.14 22.31 -7.35
C HIS A 1035 -16.97 23.04 -8.04
N ALA A 1036 -15.91 22.33 -8.40
CA ALA A 1036 -14.78 22.89 -9.15
C ALA A 1036 -15.19 23.42 -10.53
N LEU A 1037 -16.10 22.74 -11.23
CA LEU A 1037 -16.63 23.18 -12.54
C LEU A 1037 -17.37 24.52 -12.42
N ILE A 1038 -18.24 24.66 -11.41
CA ILE A 1038 -18.98 25.92 -11.17
C ILE A 1038 -17.99 27.05 -10.87
N ARG A 1039 -17.06 26.82 -9.93
CA ARG A 1039 -16.06 27.85 -9.57
C ARG A 1039 -15.14 28.22 -10.73
N ARG A 1040 -14.69 27.25 -11.53
CA ARG A 1040 -13.90 27.52 -12.74
C ARG A 1040 -14.67 28.37 -13.74
N ALA A 1041 -15.96 28.08 -13.91
CA ALA A 1041 -16.80 28.84 -14.82
C ALA A 1041 -17.00 30.31 -14.39
N GLU A 1042 -16.90 30.60 -13.10
CA GLU A 1042 -17.10 31.93 -12.52
C GLU A 1042 -15.80 32.71 -12.31
N GLU A 1043 -14.76 32.03 -11.83
CA GLU A 1043 -13.49 32.64 -11.39
C GLU A 1043 -12.36 32.50 -12.43
N GLY A 1044 -12.50 31.59 -13.39
CA GLY A 1044 -11.42 31.23 -14.32
C GLY A 1044 -10.22 30.54 -13.65
N GLY A 1045 -9.20 30.24 -14.44
CA GLY A 1045 -7.99 29.53 -14.00
C GLY A 1045 -8.15 28.01 -13.88
N SER A 1046 -7.16 27.36 -13.28
CA SER A 1046 -7.14 25.90 -13.06
C SER A 1046 -7.36 25.54 -11.58
N PHE A 1047 -8.00 24.40 -11.33
CA PHE A 1047 -8.41 23.98 -9.99
C PHE A 1047 -7.88 22.59 -9.62
N GLY A 1048 -7.40 22.46 -8.39
CA GLY A 1048 -7.07 21.19 -7.76
C GLY A 1048 -8.20 20.72 -6.86
N VAL A 1049 -8.57 19.44 -6.98
CA VAL A 1049 -9.48 18.76 -6.07
C VAL A 1049 -8.74 17.59 -5.44
N ASP A 1050 -8.84 17.48 -4.13
CA ASP A 1050 -8.16 16.44 -3.36
C ASP A 1050 -9.20 15.71 -2.50
N VAL A 1051 -9.38 14.41 -2.75
CA VAL A 1051 -10.30 13.53 -2.03
C VAL A 1051 -9.53 12.37 -1.42
N ALA A 1052 -10.07 11.76 -0.36
CA ALA A 1052 -9.44 10.60 0.23
C ALA A 1052 -10.42 9.67 0.98
N LEU A 1053 -10.08 8.38 1.04
CA LEU A 1053 -10.84 7.39 1.83
C LEU A 1053 -10.93 7.80 3.30
N ASN A 1054 -9.82 8.26 3.90
CA ASN A 1054 -9.82 8.75 5.26
C ASN A 1054 -10.72 9.99 5.44
N TYR A 1055 -10.87 10.85 4.43
CA TYR A 1055 -11.78 12.00 4.53
C TYR A 1055 -13.23 11.51 4.66
N TYR A 1056 -13.63 10.54 3.84
CA TYR A 1056 -14.93 9.90 3.97
C TYR A 1056 -15.09 9.16 5.30
N SER A 1057 -14.16 8.27 5.68
CA SER A 1057 -14.28 7.49 6.92
C SER A 1057 -14.33 8.39 8.15
N GLN A 1058 -13.60 9.51 8.16
CA GLN A 1058 -13.67 10.50 9.22
C GLN A 1058 -14.99 11.26 9.23
N TRP A 1059 -15.53 11.62 8.07
CA TRP A 1059 -16.88 12.20 7.97
C TRP A 1059 -17.96 11.21 8.42
N LEU A 1060 -17.87 9.94 8.02
CA LEU A 1060 -18.74 8.86 8.48
C LEU A 1060 -18.73 8.79 10.01
N VAL A 1061 -17.55 8.77 10.64
CA VAL A 1061 -17.46 8.66 12.10
C VAL A 1061 -17.95 9.92 12.82
N ARG A 1062 -17.61 11.12 12.33
CA ARG A 1062 -17.91 12.40 13.00
C ARG A 1062 -19.33 12.90 12.77
N SER A 1063 -19.80 12.80 11.54
CA SER A 1063 -21.02 13.47 11.08
C SER A 1063 -22.19 12.51 10.88
N VAL A 1064 -21.90 11.24 10.57
CA VAL A 1064 -22.93 10.22 10.37
C VAL A 1064 -23.09 9.37 11.63
N GLY A 1065 -22.05 8.71 12.13
CA GLY A 1065 -22.10 7.87 13.34
C GLY A 1065 -22.84 6.54 13.15
N GLU A 1066 -22.93 5.80 14.26
CA GLU A 1066 -23.58 4.48 14.34
C GLU A 1066 -25.09 4.59 14.54
N TYR A 1067 -25.81 3.50 14.29
CA TYR A 1067 -27.21 3.38 14.70
C TYR A 1067 -27.34 3.51 16.22
N PRO A 1068 -28.45 4.11 16.72
CA PRO A 1068 -28.79 4.01 18.14
C PRO A 1068 -28.86 2.55 18.57
N LYS A 1069 -28.38 2.23 19.78
CA LYS A 1069 -28.29 0.84 20.28
C LYS A 1069 -29.55 -0.01 20.06
N PRO A 1070 -30.78 0.48 20.33
CA PRO A 1070 -31.99 -0.31 20.08
C PRO A 1070 -32.23 -0.62 18.59
N VAL A 1071 -31.89 0.32 17.70
CA VAL A 1071 -32.02 0.17 16.24
C VAL A 1071 -30.99 -0.83 15.71
N TRP A 1072 -29.75 -0.74 16.19
CA TRP A 1072 -28.71 -1.73 15.90
C TRP A 1072 -29.11 -3.13 16.36
N GLN A 1073 -29.57 -3.26 17.61
CA GLN A 1073 -29.99 -4.54 18.16
C GLN A 1073 -31.13 -5.17 17.36
N ASP A 1074 -32.11 -4.38 16.92
CA ASP A 1074 -33.19 -4.86 16.06
C ASP A 1074 -32.67 -5.43 14.73
N VAL A 1075 -31.95 -4.61 13.95
CA VAL A 1075 -31.48 -5.05 12.62
C VAL A 1075 -30.51 -6.22 12.73
N TRP A 1076 -29.62 -6.23 13.72
CA TRP A 1076 -28.69 -7.33 13.94
C TRP A 1076 -29.39 -8.63 14.34
N GLN A 1077 -30.36 -8.58 15.26
CA GLN A 1077 -31.11 -9.76 15.71
C GLN A 1077 -32.00 -10.36 14.62
N ARG A 1078 -32.66 -9.52 13.81
CA ARG A 1078 -33.47 -9.99 12.68
C ARG A 1078 -32.67 -10.77 11.63
N HIS A 1079 -31.36 -10.54 11.57
CA HIS A 1079 -30.42 -11.22 10.68
C HIS A 1079 -29.62 -12.33 11.38
N GLY A 1080 -30.12 -12.82 12.53
CA GLY A 1080 -29.53 -13.97 13.22
C GLY A 1080 -28.35 -13.67 14.13
N SER A 1081 -28.12 -12.39 14.46
CA SER A 1081 -27.07 -11.96 15.42
C SER A 1081 -25.68 -12.52 15.08
N PHE A 1082 -25.30 -12.49 13.80
CA PHE A 1082 -24.02 -13.04 13.36
C PHE A 1082 -22.84 -12.37 14.08
N VAL A 1083 -21.75 -13.10 14.23
CA VAL A 1083 -20.49 -12.60 14.79
C VAL A 1083 -19.36 -12.94 13.83
N TYR A 1084 -18.87 -11.93 13.10
CA TYR A 1084 -17.64 -12.08 12.33
C TYR A 1084 -16.44 -11.85 13.24
N ARG A 1085 -15.33 -12.54 12.97
CA ARG A 1085 -14.07 -12.41 13.71
C ARG A 1085 -13.06 -11.65 12.86
N ASN A 1086 -12.00 -11.16 13.48
CA ASN A 1086 -10.94 -10.40 12.81
C ASN A 1086 -10.37 -11.09 11.56
N TYR A 1087 -10.32 -12.42 11.56
CA TYR A 1087 -9.81 -13.21 10.45
C TYR A 1087 -10.85 -13.55 9.35
N HIS A 1088 -12.09 -13.07 9.43
CA HIS A 1088 -13.03 -13.20 8.31
C HIS A 1088 -12.83 -12.06 7.31
N ASN A 1089 -12.18 -12.35 6.18
CA ASN A 1089 -11.94 -11.36 5.15
C ASN A 1089 -13.24 -10.98 4.40
N MET A 1090 -13.19 -9.94 3.57
CA MET A 1090 -14.39 -9.49 2.83
C MET A 1090 -14.93 -10.53 1.85
N GLY A 1091 -14.10 -11.43 1.29
CA GLY A 1091 -14.58 -12.51 0.44
C GLY A 1091 -15.57 -13.43 1.19
N TYR A 1092 -15.25 -13.73 2.45
CA TYR A 1092 -16.13 -14.49 3.34
C TYR A 1092 -17.38 -13.67 3.76
N THR A 1093 -17.18 -12.44 4.25
CA THR A 1093 -18.26 -11.67 4.86
C THR A 1093 -19.27 -11.13 3.83
N VAL A 1094 -18.83 -10.78 2.61
CA VAL A 1094 -19.75 -10.33 1.53
C VAL A 1094 -20.69 -11.44 1.11
N ALA A 1095 -20.18 -12.66 0.87
CA ALA A 1095 -21.03 -13.79 0.48
C ALA A 1095 -22.06 -14.12 1.57
N ASN A 1096 -21.64 -14.14 2.83
CA ASN A 1096 -22.54 -14.41 3.95
C ASN A 1096 -23.60 -13.31 4.12
N LEU A 1097 -23.19 -12.04 4.13
CA LEU A 1097 -24.11 -10.92 4.35
C LEU A 1097 -25.09 -10.74 3.19
N LEU A 1098 -24.68 -10.91 1.94
CA LEU A 1098 -25.61 -10.90 0.79
C LEU A 1098 -26.65 -12.01 0.90
N GLY A 1099 -26.25 -13.21 1.36
CA GLY A 1099 -27.17 -14.30 1.63
C GLY A 1099 -28.24 -13.93 2.67
N LEU A 1100 -27.82 -13.29 3.77
CA LEU A 1100 -28.73 -12.79 4.80
C LEU A 1100 -29.68 -11.71 4.27
N LEU A 1101 -29.18 -10.74 3.48
CA LEU A 1101 -30.03 -9.71 2.88
C LEU A 1101 -31.04 -10.29 1.89
N VAL A 1102 -30.67 -11.30 1.11
CA VAL A 1102 -31.61 -12.00 0.21
C VAL A 1102 -32.67 -12.75 1.02
N GLN A 1103 -32.28 -13.37 2.14
CA GLN A 1103 -33.19 -14.12 2.98
C GLN A 1103 -34.19 -13.21 3.72
N HIS A 1104 -33.73 -12.10 4.27
CA HIS A 1104 -34.51 -11.28 5.20
C HIS A 1104 -35.09 -10.00 4.58
N ASP A 1105 -34.44 -9.44 3.55
CA ASP A 1105 -34.71 -8.09 3.05
C ASP A 1105 -34.95 -8.03 1.54
N ALA A 1106 -35.14 -9.16 0.86
CA ALA A 1106 -35.30 -9.17 -0.60
C ALA A 1106 -36.48 -8.32 -1.12
N LYS A 1107 -37.57 -8.24 -0.36
CA LYS A 1107 -38.74 -7.40 -0.71
C LYS A 1107 -38.48 -5.90 -0.50
N THR A 1108 -37.49 -5.57 0.31
CA THR A 1108 -37.13 -4.20 0.68
C THR A 1108 -36.01 -3.67 -0.19
N LEU A 1109 -34.91 -4.42 -0.30
CA LEU A 1109 -33.70 -4.01 -0.99
C LEU A 1109 -33.72 -4.39 -2.47
N PHE A 1110 -34.06 -5.63 -2.83
CA PHE A 1110 -33.91 -6.11 -4.21
C PHE A 1110 -35.16 -5.91 -5.07
N LYS A 1111 -35.79 -4.74 -4.96
CA LYS A 1111 -37.01 -4.41 -5.69
C LYS A 1111 -36.72 -4.25 -7.19
N PRO A 1112 -37.50 -4.86 -8.10
CA PRO A 1112 -37.26 -4.79 -9.54
C PRO A 1112 -37.16 -3.36 -10.09
N GLU A 1113 -37.89 -2.41 -9.51
CA GLU A 1113 -37.87 -1.01 -9.93
C GLU A 1113 -36.53 -0.30 -9.72
N PHE A 1114 -35.66 -0.80 -8.84
CA PHE A 1114 -34.31 -0.29 -8.64
C PHE A 1114 -33.32 -0.77 -9.70
N PHE A 1115 -33.71 -1.74 -10.52
CA PHE A 1115 -32.86 -2.30 -11.56
C PHE A 1115 -33.40 -2.01 -12.96
N GLU A 1116 -32.51 -2.02 -13.94
CA GLU A 1116 -32.85 -1.89 -15.35
C GLU A 1116 -31.95 -2.73 -16.25
N PRO A 1117 -32.47 -3.23 -17.38
CA PRO A 1117 -31.65 -3.84 -18.41
C PRO A 1117 -30.87 -2.74 -19.17
N ARG A 1118 -29.56 -2.91 -19.31
CA ARG A 1118 -28.69 -2.06 -20.13
C ARG A 1118 -27.85 -2.91 -21.08
N ALA A 1119 -27.74 -2.50 -22.33
CA ALA A 1119 -26.90 -3.16 -23.31
C ALA A 1119 -25.51 -2.52 -23.34
N SER A 1120 -24.45 -3.34 -23.28
CA SER A 1120 -23.12 -2.95 -23.75
C SER A 1120 -22.97 -3.42 -25.19
N LYS A 1121 -22.96 -2.48 -26.14
CA LYS A 1121 -22.75 -2.83 -27.55
C LYS A 1121 -21.28 -3.18 -27.80
N ALA A 1122 -20.35 -2.59 -27.06
CA ALA A 1122 -18.94 -2.97 -27.08
C ALA A 1122 -18.74 -4.46 -26.72
N MET A 1123 -19.38 -4.95 -25.66
CA MET A 1123 -19.25 -6.36 -25.25
C MET A 1123 -20.23 -7.31 -25.96
N GLY A 1124 -21.25 -6.78 -26.65
CA GLY A 1124 -22.34 -7.59 -27.20
C GLY A 1124 -23.18 -8.28 -26.12
N LEU A 1125 -23.27 -7.70 -24.93
CA LEU A 1125 -23.96 -8.26 -23.75
C LEU A 1125 -25.06 -7.33 -23.24
N GLN A 1126 -26.06 -7.92 -22.59
CA GLN A 1126 -27.05 -7.19 -21.81
C GLN A 1126 -26.84 -7.48 -20.32
N PHE A 1127 -26.94 -6.44 -19.51
CA PHE A 1127 -26.76 -6.49 -18.06
C PHE A 1127 -28.02 -6.02 -17.36
N LEU A 1128 -28.41 -6.69 -16.27
CA LEU A 1128 -29.34 -6.13 -15.29
C LEU A 1128 -28.48 -5.35 -14.28
N GLN A 1129 -28.70 -4.04 -14.19
CA GLN A 1129 -27.90 -3.14 -13.39
C GLN A 1129 -28.76 -2.24 -12.50
N LEU A 1130 -28.12 -1.62 -11.51
CA LEU A 1130 -28.76 -0.62 -10.68
C LEU A 1130 -29.08 0.64 -11.48
N LYS A 1131 -30.27 1.21 -11.26
CA LYS A 1131 -30.64 2.52 -11.80
C LYS A 1131 -29.87 3.64 -11.11
N PRO A 1132 -29.81 4.84 -11.71
CA PRO A 1132 -29.32 6.04 -11.01
C PRO A 1132 -30.07 6.26 -9.69
N VAL A 1133 -29.35 6.49 -8.59
CA VAL A 1133 -29.97 6.62 -7.27
C VAL A 1133 -30.84 7.88 -7.16
N ALA A 1134 -30.36 9.00 -7.71
CA ALA A 1134 -31.09 10.26 -7.75
C ALA A 1134 -32.17 10.23 -8.85
N GLN A 1135 -33.40 10.54 -8.48
CA GLN A 1135 -34.55 10.58 -9.39
C GLN A 1135 -35.07 12.01 -9.49
N PHE A 1136 -34.73 12.69 -10.57
CA PHE A 1136 -35.19 14.04 -10.89
C PHE A 1136 -36.64 13.99 -11.39
N LYS A 1137 -37.49 14.95 -10.99
CA LYS A 1137 -38.90 15.01 -11.43
C LYS A 1137 -39.10 15.63 -12.82
N ASP A 1138 -38.12 16.37 -13.31
CA ASP A 1138 -38.10 16.98 -14.63
C ASP A 1138 -37.36 16.08 -15.65
N ASP A 1139 -36.97 16.63 -16.80
CA ASP A 1139 -36.41 15.89 -17.93
C ASP A 1139 -34.91 15.58 -17.83
N VAL A 1140 -34.31 15.69 -16.64
CA VAL A 1140 -32.91 15.28 -16.41
C VAL A 1140 -32.77 13.79 -16.67
N LYS A 1141 -31.88 13.47 -17.60
CA LYS A 1141 -31.51 12.10 -17.91
C LYS A 1141 -30.19 11.81 -17.20
N LEU A 1142 -30.17 10.74 -16.42
CA LEU A 1142 -28.96 10.16 -15.85
C LEU A 1142 -28.71 8.85 -16.60
N GLU A 1143 -27.78 8.87 -17.54
CA GLU A 1143 -27.52 7.78 -18.48
C GLU A 1143 -26.11 7.90 -19.05
N TYR A 1144 -25.53 6.76 -19.42
CA TYR A 1144 -24.18 6.66 -19.97
C TYR A 1144 -24.18 6.76 -21.49
N ASN A 1145 -23.16 7.41 -22.06
CA ASN A 1145 -23.02 7.57 -23.51
C ASN A 1145 -22.62 6.26 -24.24
N VAL A 1146 -21.87 5.40 -23.56
CA VAL A 1146 -21.29 4.16 -24.13
C VAL A 1146 -21.30 3.03 -23.09
N GLY A 1147 -21.54 1.79 -23.51
CA GLY A 1147 -21.78 0.67 -22.59
C GLY A 1147 -20.52 -0.04 -22.11
N THR A 1148 -20.49 -0.54 -20.86
CA THR A 1148 -19.26 -1.04 -20.18
C THR A 1148 -18.39 -2.01 -20.98
N ARG A 1149 -17.08 -2.06 -20.66
CA ARG A 1149 -16.08 -2.94 -21.29
C ARG A 1149 -14.86 -3.19 -20.38
N GLY A 1150 -14.03 -4.17 -20.72
CA GLY A 1150 -12.73 -4.41 -20.05
C GLY A 1150 -11.65 -3.39 -20.46
N ASN A 1151 -10.47 -3.46 -19.85
CA ASN A 1151 -9.34 -2.58 -20.20
C ASN A 1151 -8.79 -2.86 -21.62
N GLY A 1152 -8.28 -1.83 -22.29
CA GLY A 1152 -7.61 -1.92 -23.60
C GLY A 1152 -8.54 -2.15 -24.79
N TYR A 1153 -9.83 -1.84 -24.67
CA TYR A 1153 -10.81 -2.04 -25.73
C TYR A 1153 -10.78 -0.92 -26.78
N ASP A 1154 -10.37 0.28 -26.40
CA ASP A 1154 -10.46 1.51 -27.18
C ASP A 1154 -9.06 2.11 -27.46
N LYS A 1155 -8.92 2.84 -28.58
CA LYS A 1155 -7.72 3.63 -28.87
C LYS A 1155 -7.68 4.93 -28.06
N PRO A 1156 -6.47 5.45 -27.73
CA PRO A 1156 -6.27 6.59 -26.85
C PRO A 1156 -6.45 7.95 -27.56
N TYR A 1157 -7.61 8.19 -28.18
CA TYR A 1157 -7.97 9.49 -28.75
C TYR A 1157 -9.48 9.78 -28.63
N TRP A 1158 -9.86 11.05 -28.64
CA TRP A 1158 -11.28 11.46 -28.59
C TRP A 1158 -11.95 11.23 -29.95
N PRO A 1159 -13.02 10.42 -30.05
CA PRO A 1159 -13.72 10.24 -31.32
C PRO A 1159 -14.46 11.53 -31.72
N GLN A 1160 -14.59 11.77 -33.03
CA GLN A 1160 -15.31 12.94 -33.54
C GLN A 1160 -16.78 12.94 -33.11
N ASP A 1161 -17.42 11.76 -33.07
CA ASP A 1161 -18.70 11.61 -32.38
C ASP A 1161 -18.48 10.98 -31.00
N LEU A 1162 -18.73 11.75 -29.94
CA LEU A 1162 -18.66 11.29 -28.55
C LEU A 1162 -19.73 10.25 -28.16
N ARG A 1163 -20.57 9.82 -29.09
CA ARG A 1163 -21.45 8.63 -28.95
C ARG A 1163 -20.89 7.39 -29.64
N THR A 1164 -19.70 7.47 -30.24
CA THR A 1164 -19.05 6.31 -30.87
C THR A 1164 -18.84 5.23 -29.83
N GLU A 1165 -19.47 4.07 -30.02
CA GLU A 1165 -19.43 2.99 -29.02
C GLU A 1165 -18.01 2.48 -28.76
N VAL A 1166 -17.22 2.28 -29.82
CA VAL A 1166 -15.87 1.72 -29.79
C VAL A 1166 -14.93 2.61 -30.61
N VAL A 1167 -13.86 3.08 -29.98
CA VAL A 1167 -12.83 3.92 -30.63
C VAL A 1167 -11.76 3.00 -31.19
N LYS A 1168 -11.71 2.85 -32.52
CA LYS A 1168 -10.95 1.80 -33.19
C LYS A 1168 -9.56 2.15 -33.69
#